data_AF-A0A8T9BVN9-F1
#
_entry.id   AF-A0A8T9BVN9-F1
#
_cell.length_a   1.000
_cell.length_b   1.000
_cell.length_c   1.000
_cell.angle_alpha   90.00
_cell.angle_beta   90.00
_cell.angle_gamma   90.00
#
_symmetry.space_group_name_H-M   'P 1'
#
loop_
_entity.id
_entity.type
_entity.pdbx_description
1 polymer ?
#
loop_
_entity_poly.entity_id
_entity_poly.type
_entity_poly.pdbx_seq_one_letter_code
_entity_poly.pdbx_strand_id
1 'polypeptide(L)'
;SDGDGNLTLSDFLGDDMPKYATLSHRWEEGEVMFKDIIDGTSESKAGYGKIQFCGVQARRDGLEYFWVDTCCIDKSSSAELSEAINSMFRWYQKATRYYVYLSDVSIRKRKETNRSAECNWESAFRASKWFTRGWTLQELLALRSVEFFSRETNRLGDKGTLEQQIHDITGIPTKALRGDPLSQFDDDERFSWARSRETTRAEDKAYSLFGIFDVQMPLIYSEGKVKAFQRLRDAIDKPFKGKSYLYNYYLNVETSSEKDLLSLLPFATNAPFDSRDHEHEAACLPETRVDLLQEIHSWANGKDGQDEQCIFWLNGLAGTGKSTISRTIAHEYNEQKRLGASFFFSKGSGDAGHAGMFFTTLGAQLARTVPLLRQYICEAAKNQNDIASLSLSEQWRRLVLNPLSNLDSESCQTYIIVIDALDEYMDDNNIRIILRLLAEARSLTTVQLRIFLTSRPEIPVRYGIRAIPQAEHQDFVLHDIQPAIINYDISLFLEHYLRIIGQELFIWVSTACRFIKDSEEFAEDRLDEILEGTGFEGTPEQYLDQIYITVLQNSIPAAFRPSEKVRLYTIQRRILGSIVILFSYLPAASLAKVIGISGIRLTQTLERLQAILDVPKDVASLLRLHHPSFRDFLLSKDRCGNY
;
A
#
# COMPACT_ATOMS: atom_id res chain seq x y z
N SER A 1 -4.21 -45.14 23.52
CA SER A 1 -5.05 -45.66 24.62
C SER A 1 -4.13 -46.15 25.70
N ASP A 2 -4.47 -45.95 26.97
CA ASP A 2 -3.84 -46.74 28.03
C ASP A 2 -4.08 -48.24 27.77
N GLY A 3 -3.37 -49.12 28.47
CA GLY A 3 -3.51 -50.58 28.33
C GLY A 3 -4.94 -51.09 28.56
N ASP A 4 -5.84 -50.25 29.08
CA ASP A 4 -7.24 -50.56 29.41
C ASP A 4 -8.25 -50.01 28.38
N GLY A 5 -7.80 -49.30 27.34
CA GLY A 5 -8.64 -48.84 26.24
C GLY A 5 -9.27 -47.46 26.43
N ASN A 6 -8.94 -46.74 27.49
CA ASN A 6 -9.41 -45.38 27.73
C ASN A 6 -8.66 -44.36 26.86
N LEU A 7 -9.35 -43.26 26.55
CA LEU A 7 -8.80 -42.14 25.79
C LEU A 7 -8.21 -41.10 26.75
N THR A 8 -6.98 -40.70 26.49
CA THR A 8 -6.29 -39.65 27.23
C THR A 8 -5.84 -38.56 26.26
N LEU A 9 -5.82 -37.30 26.73
CA LEU A 9 -5.25 -36.19 25.97
C LEU A 9 -3.73 -36.18 26.15
N SER A 10 -3.02 -35.75 25.13
CA SER A 10 -1.57 -35.62 25.13
C SER A 10 -1.19 -34.35 24.39
N ASP A 11 -0.37 -33.52 25.03
CA ASP A 11 0.07 -32.25 24.48
C ASP A 11 1.43 -32.40 23.82
N PHE A 12 1.52 -31.92 22.59
CA PHE A 12 2.75 -31.91 21.79
C PHE A 12 3.05 -30.47 21.37
N LEU A 13 4.30 -30.03 21.54
CA LEU A 13 4.75 -28.69 21.20
C LEU A 13 5.75 -28.73 20.03
N GLY A 14 5.61 -27.81 19.08
CA GLY A 14 6.57 -27.63 17.98
C GLY A 14 6.45 -28.66 16.85
N ASP A 15 7.58 -29.00 16.22
CA ASP A 15 7.65 -29.89 15.06
C ASP A 15 7.72 -31.39 15.42
N ASP A 16 7.81 -31.75 16.70
CA ASP A 16 7.88 -33.13 17.20
C ASP A 16 6.50 -33.82 17.30
N MET A 17 5.60 -33.56 16.35
CA MET A 17 4.29 -34.21 16.33
C MET A 17 4.40 -35.68 15.89
N PRO A 18 3.82 -36.64 16.64
CA PRO A 18 3.79 -38.04 16.23
C PRO A 18 2.94 -38.22 14.96
N LYS A 19 2.96 -39.40 14.35
CA LYS A 19 1.99 -39.72 13.29
C LYS A 19 0.59 -39.85 13.91
N TYR A 20 -0.37 -39.09 13.39
CA TYR A 20 -1.76 -39.14 13.83
C TYR A 20 -2.74 -39.22 12.68
N ALA A 21 -3.94 -39.71 12.98
CA ALA A 21 -5.11 -39.58 12.12
C ALA A 21 -5.96 -38.37 12.53
N THR A 22 -6.83 -37.89 11.65
CA THR A 22 -7.80 -36.85 11.97
C THR A 22 -9.19 -37.35 11.63
N LEU A 23 -10.16 -37.06 12.51
CA LEU A 23 -11.57 -37.36 12.27
C LEU A 23 -12.31 -36.09 11.87
N SER A 24 -12.69 -36.01 10.61
CA SER A 24 -13.79 -35.15 10.24
C SER A 24 -15.11 -35.80 10.54
N HIS A 25 -15.93 -35.02 11.22
CA HIS A 25 -17.31 -35.39 11.44
C HIS A 25 -18.17 -34.14 11.44
N ARG A 26 -19.44 -34.34 11.09
CA ARG A 26 -20.45 -33.32 11.30
C ARG A 26 -20.77 -33.24 12.79
N TRP A 27 -20.77 -32.01 13.32
CA TRP A 27 -21.26 -31.74 14.68
C TRP A 27 -22.77 -32.01 14.74
N GLU A 28 -23.16 -32.90 15.64
CA GLU A 28 -24.53 -33.26 15.95
C GLU A 28 -24.84 -32.97 17.43
N GLU A 29 -26.09 -33.17 17.86
CA GLU A 29 -26.40 -33.02 19.28
C GLU A 29 -25.71 -34.11 20.10
N GLY A 30 -25.06 -33.69 21.20
CA GLY A 30 -24.33 -34.60 22.07
C GLY A 30 -22.92 -34.98 21.59
N GLU A 31 -22.22 -34.09 20.87
CA GLU A 31 -20.78 -34.27 20.61
C GLU A 31 -19.97 -34.33 21.91
N VAL A 32 -18.86 -35.07 21.85
CA VAL A 32 -17.88 -35.12 22.93
C VAL A 32 -17.02 -33.86 22.85
N MET A 33 -17.04 -33.06 23.92
CA MET A 33 -16.26 -31.83 24.04
C MET A 33 -14.95 -32.10 24.81
N PHE A 34 -13.99 -31.17 24.73
CA PHE A 34 -12.71 -31.26 25.44
C PHE A 34 -12.91 -31.55 26.94
N LYS A 35 -13.82 -30.80 27.56
CA LYS A 35 -14.19 -30.97 28.97
C LYS A 35 -14.76 -32.35 29.29
N ASP A 36 -15.49 -32.98 28.35
CA ASP A 36 -16.06 -34.32 28.59
C ASP A 36 -14.97 -35.40 28.64
N ILE A 37 -13.83 -35.20 27.97
CA ILE A 37 -12.66 -36.09 28.06
C ILE A 37 -11.94 -35.88 29.40
N ILE A 38 -11.74 -34.63 29.81
CA ILE A 38 -11.09 -34.28 31.09
C ILE A 38 -11.91 -34.77 32.28
N ASP A 39 -13.23 -34.59 32.25
CA ASP A 39 -14.15 -34.97 33.32
C ASP A 39 -14.48 -36.48 33.29
N GLY A 40 -14.02 -37.22 32.28
CA GLY A 40 -14.29 -38.66 32.12
C GLY A 40 -15.74 -39.00 31.80
N THR A 41 -16.52 -38.05 31.28
CA THR A 41 -17.96 -38.19 30.98
C THR A 41 -18.27 -38.51 29.53
N SER A 42 -17.25 -38.64 28.67
CA SER A 42 -17.38 -38.82 27.23
C SER A 42 -18.22 -40.03 26.83
N GLU A 43 -18.16 -41.14 27.57
CA GLU A 43 -18.84 -42.40 27.20
C GLU A 43 -20.37 -42.29 27.18
N SER A 44 -20.91 -41.36 27.98
CA SER A 44 -22.36 -41.12 28.08
C SER A 44 -22.93 -40.30 26.91
N LYS A 45 -22.06 -39.74 26.05
CA LYS A 45 -22.45 -38.85 24.96
C LYS A 45 -22.79 -39.62 23.69
N ALA A 46 -23.83 -39.18 22.99
CA ALA A 46 -24.23 -39.76 21.70
C ALA A 46 -23.10 -39.72 20.64
N GLY A 47 -22.25 -38.69 20.67
CA GLY A 47 -21.11 -38.53 19.77
C GLY A 47 -19.93 -39.49 20.04
N TYR A 48 -19.90 -40.18 21.19
CA TYR A 48 -18.75 -41.02 21.57
C TYR A 48 -18.46 -42.15 20.59
N GLY A 49 -19.50 -42.70 19.96
CA GLY A 49 -19.33 -43.74 18.93
C GLY A 49 -18.44 -43.30 17.75
N LYS A 50 -18.42 -42.01 17.41
CA LYS A 50 -17.55 -41.46 16.35
C LYS A 50 -16.09 -41.44 16.77
N ILE A 51 -15.83 -41.09 18.03
CA ILE A 51 -14.50 -41.08 18.63
C ILE A 51 -13.96 -42.51 18.73
N GLN A 52 -14.80 -43.45 19.19
CA GLN A 52 -14.46 -44.87 19.22
C GLN A 52 -14.16 -45.42 17.81
N PHE A 53 -14.98 -45.07 16.82
CA PHE A 53 -14.71 -45.43 15.42
C PHE A 53 -13.33 -44.93 14.98
N CYS A 54 -13.01 -43.66 15.24
CA CYS A 54 -11.72 -43.10 14.88
C CYS A 54 -10.56 -43.82 15.57
N GLY A 55 -10.66 -44.08 16.88
CA GLY A 55 -9.63 -44.82 17.61
C GLY A 55 -9.42 -46.24 17.09
N VAL A 56 -10.51 -46.96 16.75
CA VAL A 56 -10.42 -48.30 16.15
C VAL A 56 -9.79 -48.25 14.76
N GLN A 57 -10.18 -47.28 13.93
CA GLN A 57 -9.67 -47.16 12.57
C GLN A 57 -8.20 -46.70 12.55
N ALA A 58 -7.83 -45.71 13.37
CA ALA A 58 -6.45 -45.27 13.55
C ALA A 58 -5.55 -46.44 13.97
N ARG A 59 -5.99 -47.25 14.94
CA ARG A 59 -5.25 -48.45 15.37
C ARG A 59 -5.08 -49.47 14.24
N ARG A 60 -6.10 -49.70 13.41
CA ARG A 60 -5.99 -50.57 12.22
C ARG A 60 -4.97 -50.07 11.21
N ASP A 61 -4.85 -48.75 11.09
CA ASP A 61 -3.89 -48.08 10.21
C ASP A 61 -2.52 -47.86 10.86
N GLY A 62 -2.29 -48.42 12.06
CA GLY A 62 -1.00 -48.38 12.76
C GLY A 62 -0.69 -47.03 13.41
N LEU A 63 -1.71 -46.23 13.73
CA LEU A 63 -1.59 -44.91 14.34
C LEU A 63 -2.04 -44.96 15.81
N GLU A 64 -1.20 -44.43 16.69
CA GLU A 64 -1.46 -44.38 18.13
C GLU A 64 -2.28 -43.15 18.53
N TYR A 65 -2.13 -42.05 17.79
CA TYR A 65 -2.75 -40.77 18.05
C TYR A 65 -3.79 -40.43 16.98
N PHE A 66 -4.84 -39.71 17.39
CA PHE A 66 -5.77 -39.10 16.47
C PHE A 66 -6.29 -37.77 17.00
N TRP A 67 -6.71 -36.90 16.09
CA TRP A 67 -7.16 -35.54 16.38
C TRP A 67 -8.63 -35.35 16.00
N VAL A 68 -9.40 -34.73 16.88
CA VAL A 68 -10.81 -34.40 16.68
C VAL A 68 -11.11 -33.01 17.24
N ASP A 69 -11.53 -32.07 16.39
CA ASP A 69 -11.65 -30.64 16.73
C ASP A 69 -12.61 -30.33 17.90
N THR A 70 -13.56 -31.20 18.20
CA THR A 70 -14.51 -30.99 19.31
C THR A 70 -13.90 -31.29 20.67
N CYS A 71 -13.02 -32.28 20.75
CA CYS A 71 -12.46 -32.77 22.01
C CYS A 71 -10.95 -32.60 22.16
N CYS A 72 -10.24 -32.14 21.13
CA CYS A 72 -8.81 -31.83 21.18
C CYS A 72 -8.50 -30.33 21.29
N ILE A 73 -9.52 -29.46 21.28
CA ILE A 73 -9.36 -28.00 21.42
C ILE A 73 -10.18 -27.54 22.63
N ASP A 74 -9.54 -26.89 23.59
CA ASP A 74 -10.22 -26.18 24.67
C ASP A 74 -10.84 -24.88 24.14
N LYS A 75 -12.11 -24.98 23.75
CA LYS A 75 -12.90 -23.83 23.28
C LYS A 75 -13.24 -22.82 24.37
N SER A 76 -12.95 -23.12 25.64
CA SER A 76 -13.09 -22.15 26.74
C SER A 76 -11.93 -21.15 26.80
N SER A 77 -10.76 -21.54 26.28
CA SER A 77 -9.60 -20.68 26.08
C SER A 77 -9.68 -19.97 24.73
N SER A 78 -9.92 -18.66 24.75
CA SER A 78 -9.95 -17.86 23.52
C SER A 78 -8.59 -17.82 22.80
N ALA A 79 -7.49 -17.91 23.55
CA ALA A 79 -6.13 -17.98 23.01
C ALA A 79 -5.91 -19.29 22.25
N GLU A 80 -6.24 -20.43 22.88
CA GLU A 80 -6.10 -21.75 22.25
C GLU A 80 -7.02 -21.90 21.04
N LEU A 81 -8.27 -21.44 21.16
CA LEU A 81 -9.20 -21.44 20.03
C LEU A 81 -8.67 -20.62 18.84
N SER A 82 -8.07 -19.46 19.11
CA SER A 82 -7.48 -18.61 18.08
C SER A 82 -6.26 -19.25 17.44
N GLU A 83 -5.36 -19.84 18.23
CA GLU A 83 -4.19 -20.57 17.74
C GLU A 83 -4.62 -21.77 16.88
N ALA A 84 -5.59 -22.54 17.37
CA ALA A 84 -6.11 -23.71 16.68
C ALA A 84 -6.70 -23.36 15.33
N ILE A 85 -7.58 -22.35 15.24
CA ILE A 85 -8.18 -21.95 13.96
C ILE A 85 -7.13 -21.42 12.97
N ASN A 86 -6.11 -20.70 13.44
CA ASN A 86 -5.04 -20.20 12.56
C ASN A 86 -4.04 -21.30 12.13
N SER A 87 -4.01 -22.44 12.82
CA SER A 87 -3.08 -23.55 12.56
C SER A 87 -3.74 -24.79 11.95
N MET A 88 -5.07 -24.89 12.00
CA MET A 88 -5.85 -26.08 11.70
C MET A 88 -5.55 -26.69 10.32
N PHE A 89 -5.44 -25.84 9.30
CA PHE A 89 -5.11 -26.29 7.94
C PHE A 89 -3.75 -26.98 7.87
N ARG A 90 -2.74 -26.44 8.58
CA ARG A 90 -1.39 -27.03 8.65
C ARG A 90 -1.42 -28.34 9.42
N TRP A 91 -2.22 -28.43 10.49
CA TRP A 91 -2.43 -29.68 11.21
C TRP A 91 -3.15 -30.72 10.35
N TYR A 92 -4.11 -30.33 9.51
CA TYR A 92 -4.65 -31.27 8.55
C TYR A 92 -3.58 -31.71 7.55
N GLN A 93 -2.80 -30.80 6.96
CA GLN A 93 -1.73 -31.16 6.02
C GLN A 93 -0.69 -32.14 6.58
N LYS A 94 -0.38 -32.07 7.89
CA LYS A 94 0.57 -32.97 8.57
C LYS A 94 -0.04 -34.34 8.98
N ALA A 95 -1.36 -34.52 8.91
CA ALA A 95 -2.01 -35.77 9.31
C ALA A 95 -1.66 -36.94 8.37
N THR A 96 -1.51 -38.16 8.92
CA THR A 96 -1.18 -39.35 8.12
C THR A 96 -2.41 -39.96 7.43
N ARG A 97 -3.58 -39.83 8.07
CA ARG A 97 -4.87 -40.32 7.58
C ARG A 97 -5.97 -39.34 7.96
N TYR A 98 -6.95 -39.21 7.08
CA TYR A 98 -8.14 -38.39 7.31
C TYR A 98 -9.39 -39.22 7.13
N TYR A 99 -10.16 -39.39 8.20
CA TYR A 99 -11.40 -40.16 8.18
C TYR A 99 -12.59 -39.22 8.19
N VAL A 100 -13.47 -39.34 7.21
CA VAL A 100 -14.75 -38.64 7.15
C VAL A 100 -15.84 -39.62 7.54
N TYR A 101 -16.43 -39.42 8.71
CA TYR A 101 -17.55 -40.24 9.18
C TYR A 101 -18.90 -39.59 8.82
N LEU A 102 -19.62 -40.21 7.89
CA LEU A 102 -20.91 -39.73 7.38
C LEU A 102 -22.07 -40.43 8.08
N SER A 103 -22.55 -39.83 9.17
CA SER A 103 -23.69 -40.32 9.95
C SER A 103 -25.02 -40.38 9.17
N ASP A 104 -25.14 -39.61 8.08
CA ASP A 104 -26.32 -39.53 7.21
C ASP A 104 -26.27 -40.45 5.98
N VAL A 105 -25.18 -41.20 5.81
CA VAL A 105 -25.02 -42.18 4.72
C VAL A 105 -25.08 -43.60 5.30
N SER A 106 -26.03 -44.40 4.82
CA SER A 106 -26.19 -45.80 5.21
C SER A 106 -26.04 -46.71 3.99
N ILE A 107 -25.34 -47.83 4.17
CA ILE A 107 -25.22 -48.88 3.15
C ILE A 107 -26.27 -49.99 3.31
N ARG A 108 -27.10 -49.93 4.37
CA ARG A 108 -28.10 -50.97 4.65
C ARG A 108 -29.33 -50.78 3.77
N LYS A 109 -29.78 -51.86 3.13
CA LYS A 109 -31.06 -51.87 2.39
C LYS A 109 -32.22 -51.62 3.37
N ARG A 110 -33.05 -50.61 3.11
CA ARG A 110 -34.35 -50.46 3.81
C ARG A 110 -35.17 -51.73 3.58
N LYS A 111 -35.58 -52.42 4.65
CA LYS A 111 -36.63 -53.45 4.58
C LYS A 111 -37.96 -52.72 4.41
N GLU A 112 -38.47 -52.64 3.17
CA GLU A 112 -39.78 -53.20 2.76
C GLU A 112 -40.31 -52.65 1.42
N THR A 113 -40.93 -53.59 0.68
CA THR A 113 -41.88 -53.42 -0.43
C THR A 113 -41.48 -52.51 -1.60
N ASN A 114 -40.44 -52.87 -2.37
CA ASN A 114 -40.47 -52.83 -3.84
C ASN A 114 -39.17 -53.41 -4.41
N ARG A 115 -39.32 -54.48 -5.20
CA ARG A 115 -38.23 -55.20 -5.87
C ARG A 115 -37.70 -54.39 -7.08
N SER A 116 -36.91 -53.35 -6.85
CA SER A 116 -36.02 -52.73 -7.87
C SER A 116 -35.19 -51.52 -7.41
N ALA A 117 -35.18 -51.12 -6.13
CA ALA A 117 -34.27 -50.05 -5.69
C ALA A 117 -32.92 -50.66 -5.24
N GLU A 118 -31.94 -50.68 -6.13
CA GLU A 118 -30.54 -50.72 -5.70
C GLU A 118 -30.33 -49.58 -4.70
N CYS A 119 -29.94 -49.92 -3.49
CA CYS A 119 -29.72 -48.95 -2.41
C CYS A 119 -28.42 -48.20 -2.75
N ASN A 120 -28.52 -47.19 -3.61
CA ASN A 120 -27.36 -46.44 -4.05
C ASN A 120 -26.95 -45.46 -2.94
N TRP A 121 -26.05 -45.91 -2.06
CA TRP A 121 -25.44 -45.07 -1.02
C TRP A 121 -24.85 -43.79 -1.61
N GLU A 122 -24.52 -43.77 -2.91
CA GLU A 122 -24.05 -42.60 -3.64
C GLU A 122 -25.07 -41.45 -3.62
N SER A 123 -26.38 -41.73 -3.72
CA SER A 123 -27.39 -40.67 -3.62
C SER A 123 -27.41 -40.04 -2.23
N ALA A 124 -27.25 -40.85 -1.17
CA ALA A 124 -27.13 -40.34 0.19
C ALA A 124 -25.80 -39.59 0.40
N PHE A 125 -24.71 -40.06 -0.21
CA PHE A 125 -23.41 -39.39 -0.20
C PHE A 125 -23.49 -38.00 -0.85
N ARG A 126 -24.08 -37.90 -2.04
CA ARG A 126 -24.28 -36.62 -2.74
C ARG A 126 -25.17 -35.65 -1.96
N ALA A 127 -26.12 -36.17 -1.19
CA ALA A 127 -27.01 -35.39 -0.34
C ALA A 127 -26.44 -35.14 1.08
N SER A 128 -25.25 -35.63 1.40
CA SER A 128 -24.71 -35.55 2.74
C SER A 128 -24.47 -34.09 3.13
N LYS A 129 -24.91 -33.74 4.35
CA LYS A 129 -24.70 -32.41 4.93
C LYS A 129 -23.22 -32.11 5.20
N TRP A 130 -22.36 -33.11 5.13
CA TRP A 130 -20.93 -32.91 5.26
C TRP A 130 -20.37 -31.93 4.20
N PHE A 131 -20.85 -32.03 2.96
CA PHE A 131 -20.42 -31.16 1.86
C PHE A 131 -20.92 -29.71 1.98
N THR A 132 -21.94 -29.48 2.79
CA THR A 132 -22.51 -28.14 2.98
C THR A 132 -21.91 -27.40 4.17
N ARG A 133 -20.99 -27.98 4.93
CA ARG A 133 -20.40 -27.32 6.12
C ARG A 133 -19.20 -26.46 5.72
N GLY A 134 -19.03 -25.29 6.34
CA GLY A 134 -17.91 -24.39 6.05
C GLY A 134 -16.54 -24.99 6.32
N TRP A 135 -16.34 -25.51 7.54
CA TRP A 135 -15.06 -26.04 8.01
C TRP A 135 -14.57 -27.27 7.24
N THR A 136 -15.50 -28.11 6.72
CA THR A 136 -15.15 -29.30 5.94
C THR A 136 -14.49 -28.99 4.60
N LEU A 137 -14.44 -27.71 4.21
CA LEU A 137 -13.71 -27.28 3.01
C LEU A 137 -12.20 -27.41 3.20
N GLN A 138 -11.68 -26.95 4.35
CA GLN A 138 -10.26 -27.06 4.68
C GLN A 138 -9.85 -28.53 4.79
N GLU A 139 -10.69 -29.33 5.44
CA GLU A 139 -10.52 -30.76 5.61
C GLU A 139 -10.39 -31.50 4.27
N LEU A 140 -11.23 -31.14 3.30
CA LEU A 140 -11.22 -31.74 1.97
C LEU A 140 -9.97 -31.36 1.14
N LEU A 141 -9.50 -30.11 1.27
CA LEU A 141 -8.42 -29.55 0.48
C LEU A 141 -7.03 -29.80 1.07
N ALA A 142 -6.90 -29.92 2.39
CA ALA A 142 -5.61 -30.00 3.06
C ALA A 142 -4.80 -31.27 2.74
N LEU A 143 -5.46 -32.42 2.58
CA LEU A 143 -4.77 -33.72 2.46
C LEU A 143 -4.98 -34.38 1.11
N ARG A 144 -3.97 -35.09 0.62
CA ARG A 144 -4.09 -35.90 -0.61
C ARG A 144 -4.97 -37.15 -0.44
N SER A 145 -5.06 -37.69 0.78
CA SER A 145 -5.81 -38.92 1.08
C SER A 145 -6.87 -38.66 2.16
N VAL A 146 -8.14 -38.68 1.73
CA VAL A 146 -9.33 -38.53 2.59
C VAL A 146 -10.22 -39.75 2.35
N GLU A 147 -10.56 -40.48 3.41
CA GLU A 147 -11.36 -41.71 3.34
C GLU A 147 -12.75 -41.50 3.93
N PHE A 148 -13.77 -41.91 3.19
CA PHE A 148 -15.17 -41.72 3.55
C PHE A 148 -15.75 -43.01 4.11
N PHE A 149 -16.44 -42.90 5.24
CA PHE A 149 -17.08 -44.02 5.94
C PHE A 149 -18.56 -43.75 6.17
N SER A 150 -19.39 -44.80 6.03
CA SER A 150 -20.81 -44.75 6.33
C SER A 150 -21.08 -44.74 7.83
N ARG A 151 -22.33 -44.49 8.22
CA ARG A 151 -22.80 -44.63 9.61
C ARG A 151 -22.48 -46.00 10.22
N GLU A 152 -22.48 -47.06 9.40
CA GLU A 152 -22.13 -48.42 9.83
C GLU A 152 -20.62 -48.70 9.90
N THR A 153 -19.76 -47.67 9.75
CA THR A 153 -18.29 -47.77 9.73
C THR A 153 -17.72 -48.51 8.51
N ASN A 154 -18.52 -48.63 7.44
CA ASN A 154 -18.06 -49.22 6.19
C ASN A 154 -17.40 -48.16 5.31
N ARG A 155 -16.23 -48.50 4.75
CA ARG A 155 -15.51 -47.63 3.80
C ARG A 155 -16.31 -47.51 2.49
N LEU A 156 -16.65 -46.28 2.12
CA LEU A 156 -17.37 -45.92 0.89
C LEU A 156 -16.39 -45.70 -0.28
N GLY A 157 -15.22 -45.13 0.02
CA GLY A 157 -14.18 -44.80 -0.94
C GLY A 157 -13.21 -43.78 -0.36
N ASP A 158 -12.27 -43.34 -1.17
CA ASP A 158 -11.38 -42.22 -0.89
C ASP A 158 -11.57 -41.10 -1.91
N LYS A 159 -10.95 -39.95 -1.63
CA LYS A 159 -10.99 -38.76 -2.49
C LYS A 159 -10.58 -39.03 -3.94
N GLY A 160 -9.67 -39.97 -4.20
CA GLY A 160 -9.30 -40.34 -5.56
C GLY A 160 -10.40 -41.13 -6.27
N THR A 161 -10.96 -42.14 -5.59
CA THR A 161 -12.05 -42.96 -6.15
C THR A 161 -13.38 -42.21 -6.30
N LEU A 162 -13.60 -41.16 -5.50
CA LEU A 162 -14.82 -40.36 -5.46
C LEU A 162 -14.63 -38.94 -6.03
N GLU A 163 -13.52 -38.70 -6.73
CA GLU A 163 -13.10 -37.38 -7.20
C GLU A 163 -14.20 -36.69 -8.03
N GLN A 164 -14.81 -37.41 -8.97
CA GLN A 164 -15.84 -36.85 -9.84
C GLN A 164 -17.09 -36.49 -9.04
N GLN A 165 -17.54 -37.37 -8.14
CA GLN A 165 -18.67 -37.11 -7.26
C GLN A 165 -18.43 -35.86 -6.41
N ILE A 166 -17.23 -35.74 -5.82
CA ILE A 166 -16.85 -34.60 -4.99
C ILE A 166 -16.81 -33.31 -5.81
N HIS A 167 -16.23 -33.36 -7.01
CA HIS A 167 -16.22 -32.24 -7.95
C HIS A 167 -17.65 -31.78 -8.29
N ASP A 168 -18.53 -32.70 -8.66
CA ASP A 168 -19.93 -32.39 -9.01
C ASP A 168 -20.69 -31.74 -7.84
N ILE A 169 -20.45 -32.20 -6.61
CA ILE A 169 -21.13 -31.69 -5.41
C ILE A 169 -20.61 -30.31 -5.01
N THR A 170 -19.30 -30.11 -5.07
CA THR A 170 -18.63 -28.96 -4.45
C THR A 170 -18.25 -27.85 -5.44
N GLY A 171 -18.14 -28.16 -6.73
CA GLY A 171 -17.60 -27.27 -7.75
C GLY A 171 -16.08 -27.08 -7.69
N ILE A 172 -15.38 -27.80 -6.80
CA ILE A 172 -13.93 -27.68 -6.64
C ILE A 172 -13.23 -28.42 -7.79
N PRO A 173 -12.28 -27.80 -8.52
CA PRO A 173 -11.55 -28.48 -9.60
C PRO A 173 -10.85 -29.76 -9.13
N THR A 174 -10.84 -30.78 -9.98
CA THR A 174 -10.16 -32.06 -9.70
C THR A 174 -8.67 -31.87 -9.40
N LYS A 175 -8.03 -30.89 -10.04
CA LYS A 175 -6.64 -30.46 -9.74
C LYS A 175 -6.45 -30.07 -8.27
N ALA A 176 -7.34 -29.24 -7.72
CA ALA A 176 -7.30 -28.87 -6.31
C ALA A 176 -7.57 -30.08 -5.41
N LEU A 177 -8.50 -30.97 -5.80
CA LEU A 177 -8.77 -32.22 -5.08
C LEU A 177 -7.56 -33.17 -5.07
N ARG A 178 -6.72 -33.19 -6.11
CA ARG A 178 -5.48 -33.99 -6.17
C ARG A 178 -4.35 -33.42 -5.32
N GLY A 179 -4.50 -32.18 -4.84
CA GLY A 179 -3.53 -31.50 -3.99
C GLY A 179 -2.51 -30.66 -4.76
N ASP A 180 -2.88 -30.14 -5.93
CA ASP A 180 -2.12 -29.07 -6.59
C ASP A 180 -2.07 -27.84 -5.66
N PRO A 181 -0.99 -27.03 -5.69
CA PRO A 181 -0.86 -25.86 -4.82
C PRO A 181 -2.05 -24.90 -4.99
N LEU A 182 -2.73 -24.56 -3.89
CA LEU A 182 -3.93 -23.72 -3.93
C LEU A 182 -3.64 -22.30 -4.47
N SER A 183 -2.39 -21.85 -4.41
CA SER A 183 -1.95 -20.57 -4.99
C SER A 183 -2.01 -20.51 -6.52
N GLN A 184 -2.24 -21.64 -7.20
CA GLN A 184 -2.41 -21.68 -8.65
C GLN A 184 -3.83 -21.35 -9.11
N PHE A 185 -4.78 -21.25 -8.16
CA PHE A 185 -6.17 -20.93 -8.44
C PHE A 185 -6.44 -19.47 -8.05
N ASP A 186 -7.20 -18.77 -8.89
CA ASP A 186 -7.54 -17.36 -8.68
C ASP A 186 -8.32 -17.17 -7.37
N ASP A 187 -8.18 -16.00 -6.76
CA ASP A 187 -8.81 -15.70 -5.47
C ASP A 187 -10.34 -15.84 -5.54
N ASP A 188 -10.95 -15.35 -6.61
CA ASP A 188 -12.39 -15.46 -6.84
C ASP A 188 -12.84 -16.93 -7.00
N GLU A 189 -12.01 -17.76 -7.63
CA GLU A 189 -12.27 -19.19 -7.74
C GLU A 189 -12.24 -19.85 -6.35
N ARG A 190 -11.21 -19.56 -5.54
CA ARG A 190 -11.11 -20.07 -4.17
C ARG A 190 -12.25 -19.61 -3.27
N PHE A 191 -12.67 -18.34 -3.39
CA PHE A 191 -13.85 -17.83 -2.68
C PHE A 191 -15.13 -18.55 -3.10
N SER A 192 -15.26 -18.95 -4.36
CA SER A 192 -16.44 -19.64 -4.87
C SER A 192 -16.69 -20.99 -4.19
N TRP A 193 -15.63 -21.70 -3.75
CA TRP A 193 -15.72 -23.02 -3.11
C TRP A 193 -16.44 -23.00 -1.75
N ALA A 194 -16.56 -21.83 -1.12
CA ALA A 194 -17.30 -21.64 0.13
C ALA A 194 -18.73 -21.10 -0.07
N ARG A 195 -19.16 -20.82 -1.31
CA ARG A 195 -20.42 -20.12 -1.58
C ARG A 195 -21.64 -20.88 -1.06
N SER A 196 -21.74 -22.18 -1.36
CA SER A 196 -22.83 -23.08 -0.96
C SER A 196 -22.72 -23.62 0.46
N ARG A 197 -21.66 -23.26 1.20
CA ARG A 197 -21.39 -23.79 2.54
C ARG A 197 -22.02 -22.95 3.65
N GLU A 198 -22.38 -23.60 4.75
CA GLU A 198 -23.07 -23.08 5.91
C GLU A 198 -22.23 -23.25 7.18
N THR A 199 -22.33 -22.28 8.08
CA THR A 199 -21.63 -22.25 9.36
C THR A 199 -22.59 -21.86 10.48
N THR A 200 -22.31 -22.32 11.70
CA THR A 200 -23.15 -22.01 12.86
C THR A 200 -23.03 -20.55 13.27
N ARG A 201 -21.81 -20.00 13.29
CA ARG A 201 -21.57 -18.55 13.41
C ARG A 201 -21.36 -17.94 12.03
N ALA A 202 -21.83 -16.72 11.84
CA ALA A 202 -21.80 -16.09 10.52
C ALA A 202 -20.36 -15.75 10.08
N GLU A 203 -19.50 -15.40 11.03
CA GLU A 203 -18.07 -15.07 10.87
C GLU A 203 -17.24 -16.29 10.47
N ASP A 204 -17.61 -17.49 10.94
CA ASP A 204 -16.91 -18.73 10.62
C ASP A 204 -16.87 -19.01 9.11
N LYS A 205 -17.78 -18.42 8.32
CA LYS A 205 -17.76 -18.53 6.86
C LYS A 205 -16.53 -17.85 6.23
N ALA A 206 -15.97 -16.84 6.90
CA ALA A 206 -14.68 -16.25 6.55
C ALA A 206 -13.53 -17.03 7.20
N TYR A 207 -13.66 -17.40 8.47
CA TYR A 207 -12.57 -18.07 9.20
C TYR A 207 -12.25 -19.46 8.66
N SER A 208 -13.24 -20.16 8.10
CA SER A 208 -13.03 -21.42 7.38
C SER A 208 -12.21 -21.27 6.10
N LEU A 209 -11.82 -20.06 5.69
CA LEU A 209 -10.99 -19.82 4.51
C LEU A 209 -9.51 -19.53 4.83
N PHE A 210 -9.12 -19.39 6.10
CA PHE A 210 -7.76 -18.97 6.47
C PHE A 210 -6.66 -19.86 5.86
N GLY A 211 -6.83 -21.17 5.97
CA GLY A 211 -5.88 -22.14 5.40
C GLY A 211 -5.81 -22.15 3.87
N ILE A 212 -6.91 -21.82 3.21
CA ILE A 212 -7.03 -21.85 1.74
C ILE A 212 -6.30 -20.66 1.11
N PHE A 213 -6.31 -19.52 1.81
CA PHE A 213 -5.61 -18.30 1.42
C PHE A 213 -4.25 -18.13 2.10
N ASP A 214 -3.89 -19.04 3.02
CA ASP A 214 -2.68 -18.96 3.85
C ASP A 214 -2.55 -17.59 4.53
N VAL A 215 -3.57 -17.24 5.30
CA VAL A 215 -3.64 -16.00 6.09
C VAL A 215 -3.80 -16.29 7.58
N GLN A 216 -3.30 -15.38 8.40
CA GLN A 216 -3.50 -15.39 9.85
C GLN A 216 -4.13 -14.06 10.28
N MET A 217 -5.22 -14.13 11.05
CA MET A 217 -5.88 -12.95 11.57
C MET A 217 -6.63 -13.25 12.88
N PRO A 218 -6.82 -12.24 13.77
CA PRO A 218 -7.57 -12.41 15.01
C PRO A 218 -9.04 -12.81 14.79
N LEU A 219 -9.55 -13.72 15.61
CA LEU A 219 -10.98 -14.07 15.63
C LEU A 219 -11.77 -13.03 16.42
N ILE A 220 -12.73 -12.36 15.79
CA ILE A 220 -13.60 -11.37 16.43
C ILE A 220 -15.05 -11.80 16.20
N TYR A 221 -15.51 -12.71 17.04
CA TYR A 221 -16.92 -13.07 17.08
C TYR A 221 -17.75 -11.85 17.51
N SER A 222 -18.88 -11.62 16.83
CA SER A 222 -19.73 -10.43 16.88
C SER A 222 -19.36 -9.28 15.93
N GLU A 223 -18.28 -9.39 15.14
CA GLU A 223 -17.99 -8.39 14.10
C GLU A 223 -18.98 -8.49 12.91
N GLY A 224 -19.64 -9.63 12.77
CA GLY A 224 -20.55 -9.93 11.67
C GLY A 224 -19.81 -10.36 10.40
N LYS A 225 -20.50 -11.19 9.61
CA LYS A 225 -19.93 -11.83 8.41
C LYS A 225 -19.26 -10.84 7.44
N VAL A 226 -19.89 -9.70 7.16
CA VAL A 226 -19.37 -8.73 6.17
C VAL A 226 -18.00 -8.18 6.59
N LYS A 227 -17.83 -7.79 7.85
CA LYS A 227 -16.57 -7.28 8.37
C LYS A 227 -15.49 -8.36 8.43
N ALA A 228 -15.86 -9.58 8.82
CA ALA A 228 -14.95 -10.72 8.80
C ALA A 228 -14.41 -11.00 7.39
N PHE A 229 -15.26 -10.93 6.36
CA PHE A 229 -14.84 -11.07 4.95
C PHE A 229 -14.00 -9.90 4.46
N GLN A 230 -14.29 -8.66 4.87
CA GLN A 230 -13.46 -7.51 4.53
C GLN A 230 -12.04 -7.69 5.08
N ARG A 231 -11.91 -8.06 6.36
CA ARG A 231 -10.61 -8.31 6.99
C ARG A 231 -9.86 -9.47 6.35
N LEU A 232 -10.57 -10.51 5.93
CA LEU A 232 -9.99 -11.61 5.18
C LEU A 232 -9.39 -11.11 3.85
N ARG A 233 -10.14 -10.29 3.09
CA ARG A 233 -9.61 -9.67 1.85
C ARG A 233 -8.40 -8.78 2.15
N ASP A 234 -8.49 -7.92 3.15
CA ASP A 234 -7.37 -7.07 3.56
C ASP A 234 -6.13 -7.90 3.96
N ALA A 235 -6.33 -9.08 4.56
CA ALA A 235 -5.24 -10.00 4.93
C ALA A 235 -4.65 -10.76 3.74
N ILE A 236 -5.44 -10.99 2.69
CA ILE A 236 -4.99 -11.56 1.42
C ILE A 236 -4.17 -10.52 0.64
N ASP A 237 -4.69 -9.29 0.55
CA ASP A 237 -4.09 -8.18 -0.21
C ASP A 237 -2.87 -7.59 0.50
N LYS A 238 -2.79 -7.71 1.82
CA LYS A 238 -1.58 -7.35 2.57
C LYS A 238 -0.50 -8.39 2.27
N PRO A 239 0.62 -8.00 1.65
CA PRO A 239 1.78 -8.87 1.64
C PRO A 239 2.19 -9.10 3.09
N PHE A 240 2.02 -10.32 3.58
CA PHE A 240 2.72 -10.76 4.78
C PHE A 240 4.21 -10.53 4.51
N LYS A 241 4.79 -9.49 5.13
CA LYS A 241 6.22 -9.17 5.05
C LYS A 241 6.99 -10.46 5.36
N GLY A 242 7.48 -11.16 4.33
CA GLY A 242 8.21 -12.42 4.49
C GLY A 242 7.79 -13.63 3.64
N LYS A 243 6.68 -13.60 2.87
CA LYS A 243 6.25 -14.78 2.07
C LYS A 243 7.28 -15.26 1.03
N SER A 244 8.22 -14.42 0.58
CA SER A 244 9.29 -14.87 -0.33
C SER A 244 10.55 -15.41 0.37
N TYR A 245 10.79 -15.06 1.64
CA TYR A 245 12.04 -15.39 2.35
C TYR A 245 11.91 -16.62 3.25
N LEU A 246 10.78 -16.77 3.97
CA LEU A 246 10.61 -17.87 4.92
C LEU A 246 10.12 -19.17 4.26
N TYR A 247 9.38 -19.10 3.15
CA TYR A 247 8.84 -20.28 2.47
C TYR A 247 9.93 -21.13 1.79
N ASN A 248 10.98 -20.47 1.28
CA ASN A 248 12.12 -21.14 0.65
C ASN A 248 13.13 -21.73 1.65
N TYR A 249 13.15 -21.23 2.90
CA TYR A 249 14.03 -21.71 3.96
C TYR A 249 13.65 -23.12 4.48
N TYR A 250 12.36 -23.50 4.42
CA TYR A 250 11.88 -24.74 5.04
C TYR A 250 11.66 -25.92 4.07
N LEU A 251 11.65 -25.72 2.74
CA LEU A 251 11.22 -26.76 1.79
C LEU A 251 12.29 -27.36 0.86
N ASN A 252 13.57 -26.95 0.94
CA ASN A 252 14.68 -27.54 0.15
C ASN A 252 14.28 -27.92 -1.28
N VAL A 253 13.65 -26.99 -2.02
CA VAL A 253 13.43 -27.20 -3.45
C VAL A 253 14.70 -26.74 -4.17
N GLU A 254 15.57 -27.70 -4.46
CA GLU A 254 16.74 -27.53 -5.32
C GLU A 254 16.31 -27.20 -6.76
N THR A 255 15.97 -25.95 -7.02
CA THR A 255 16.08 -25.34 -8.35
C THR A 255 16.41 -23.86 -8.16
N SER A 256 17.65 -23.57 -7.80
CA SER A 256 18.13 -22.18 -7.67
C SER A 256 18.23 -21.54 -9.05
N SER A 257 17.24 -20.72 -9.39
CA SER A 257 17.37 -19.76 -10.48
C SER A 257 18.19 -18.56 -9.97
N GLU A 258 18.96 -17.90 -10.84
CA GLU A 258 19.71 -16.68 -10.46
C GLU A 258 18.81 -15.50 -10.02
N LYS A 259 17.48 -15.62 -10.13
CA LYS A 259 16.52 -14.69 -9.51
C LYS A 259 16.40 -14.93 -8.00
N ASP A 260 16.58 -16.17 -7.55
CA ASP A 260 16.45 -16.57 -6.14
C ASP A 260 17.65 -16.14 -5.28
N LEU A 261 18.83 -15.93 -5.89
CA LEU A 261 20.03 -15.50 -5.16
C LEU A 261 20.00 -14.01 -4.79
N LEU A 262 19.44 -13.14 -5.63
CA LEU A 262 19.24 -11.72 -5.27
C LEU A 262 18.17 -11.54 -4.20
N SER A 263 17.23 -12.50 -4.08
CA SER A 263 16.30 -12.56 -2.96
C SER A 263 16.92 -13.05 -1.65
N LEU A 264 18.26 -13.19 -1.55
CA LEU A 264 18.97 -13.41 -0.28
C LEU A 264 19.46 -12.11 0.36
N LEU A 265 19.51 -11.01 -0.40
CA LEU A 265 19.88 -9.68 0.11
C LEU A 265 18.63 -8.97 0.66
N PRO A 266 18.61 -8.56 1.95
CA PRO A 266 17.55 -7.74 2.48
C PRO A 266 17.41 -6.46 1.66
N PHE A 267 16.18 -6.13 1.28
CA PHE A 267 15.89 -5.06 0.34
C PHE A 267 14.83 -4.14 0.94
N ALA A 268 15.16 -2.87 1.09
CA ALA A 268 14.21 -1.82 1.46
C ALA A 268 13.30 -1.52 0.27
N THR A 269 12.08 -2.09 0.24
CA THR A 269 11.17 -1.98 -0.93
C THR A 269 10.66 -0.57 -1.18
N ASN A 270 10.65 0.27 -0.14
CA ASN A 270 10.20 1.66 -0.18
C ASN A 270 11.31 2.66 -0.51
N ALA A 271 12.59 2.26 -0.42
CA ALA A 271 13.71 3.18 -0.59
C ALA A 271 14.05 3.57 -2.04
N PRO A 272 13.89 2.71 -3.07
CA PRO A 272 14.13 3.11 -4.46
C PRO A 272 13.21 4.26 -4.88
N PHE A 273 13.72 5.16 -5.73
CA PHE A 273 12.97 6.33 -6.22
C PHE A 273 11.66 5.98 -6.95
N ASP A 274 11.61 4.79 -7.55
CA ASP A 274 10.49 4.23 -8.31
C ASP A 274 9.60 3.30 -7.47
N SER A 275 9.72 3.36 -6.14
CA SER A 275 8.83 2.62 -5.25
C SER A 275 7.41 3.20 -5.28
N ARG A 276 6.42 2.37 -4.95
CA ARG A 276 5.01 2.78 -4.89
C ARG A 276 4.77 3.93 -3.90
N ASP A 277 5.58 4.00 -2.85
CA ASP A 277 5.47 5.07 -1.84
C ASP A 277 5.80 6.45 -2.44
N HIS A 278 6.51 6.49 -3.58
CA HIS A 278 6.88 7.71 -4.30
C HIS A 278 6.04 7.95 -5.57
N GLU A 279 5.02 7.13 -5.87
CA GLU A 279 4.24 7.16 -7.12
C GLU A 279 3.56 8.52 -7.39
N HIS A 280 3.22 9.28 -6.34
CA HIS A 280 2.56 10.57 -6.45
C HIS A 280 3.48 11.78 -6.19
N GLU A 281 4.77 11.55 -5.98
CA GLU A 281 5.72 12.61 -5.67
C GLU A 281 6.30 13.21 -6.97
N ALA A 282 6.19 14.53 -7.12
CA ALA A 282 6.61 15.20 -8.35
C ALA A 282 8.13 15.33 -8.48
N ALA A 283 8.61 15.35 -9.73
CA ALA A 283 9.93 15.86 -10.13
C ALA A 283 9.88 17.39 -10.33
N CYS A 284 11.02 18.01 -10.65
CA CYS A 284 11.08 19.43 -10.99
C CYS A 284 10.22 19.70 -12.22
N LEU A 285 9.51 20.83 -12.22
CA LEU A 285 8.74 21.25 -13.38
C LEU A 285 9.70 21.70 -14.49
N PRO A 286 9.31 21.54 -15.77
CA PRO A 286 10.06 22.12 -16.88
C PRO A 286 10.36 23.60 -16.62
N GLU A 287 11.58 24.02 -16.96
CA GLU A 287 12.07 25.40 -16.80
C GLU A 287 12.28 25.88 -15.35
N THR A 288 12.12 25.01 -14.36
CA THR A 288 12.51 25.31 -12.96
C THR A 288 13.87 24.74 -12.61
N ARG A 289 14.61 25.39 -11.69
CA ARG A 289 15.93 24.93 -11.19
C ARG A 289 16.99 24.70 -12.28
N VAL A 290 16.84 25.38 -13.43
CA VAL A 290 17.63 25.12 -14.66
C VAL A 290 19.14 25.18 -14.42
N ASP A 291 19.64 26.25 -13.82
CA ASP A 291 21.08 26.44 -13.61
C ASP A 291 21.68 25.36 -12.68
N LEU A 292 20.94 25.02 -11.62
CA LEU A 292 21.35 23.97 -10.68
C LEU A 292 21.36 22.59 -11.33
N LEU A 293 20.31 22.24 -12.09
CA LEU A 293 20.26 20.96 -12.81
C LEU A 293 21.41 20.87 -13.82
N GLN A 294 21.71 21.95 -14.55
CA GLN A 294 22.87 22.01 -15.45
C GLN A 294 24.20 21.81 -14.72
N GLU A 295 24.36 22.38 -13.52
CA GLU A 295 25.55 22.16 -12.69
C GLU A 295 25.69 20.69 -12.28
N ILE A 296 24.59 20.07 -11.83
CA ILE A 296 24.56 18.64 -11.47
C ILE A 296 24.86 17.76 -12.68
N HIS A 297 24.29 18.06 -13.86
CA HIS A 297 24.59 17.32 -15.09
C HIS A 297 26.05 17.44 -15.51
N SER A 298 26.62 18.64 -15.38
CA SER A 298 28.03 18.89 -15.69
C SER A 298 28.95 18.09 -14.77
N TRP A 299 28.63 18.04 -13.48
CA TRP A 299 29.29 17.16 -12.54
C TRP A 299 29.10 15.69 -12.94
N ALA A 300 27.87 15.20 -13.04
CA ALA A 300 27.55 13.80 -13.30
C ALA A 300 28.17 13.21 -14.59
N ASN A 301 28.40 14.03 -15.61
CA ASN A 301 29.03 13.63 -16.87
C ASN A 301 30.56 13.77 -16.87
N GLY A 302 31.11 14.48 -15.88
CA GLY A 302 32.53 14.82 -15.79
C GLY A 302 32.95 15.86 -16.83
N LYS A 303 33.62 16.92 -16.37
CA LYS A 303 34.35 17.81 -17.27
C LYS A 303 35.66 17.15 -17.68
N ASP A 304 35.79 16.77 -18.95
CA ASP A 304 37.05 16.41 -19.62
C ASP A 304 37.92 15.32 -18.93
N GLY A 305 37.30 14.42 -18.15
CA GLY A 305 37.99 13.27 -17.54
C GLY A 305 38.98 13.61 -16.41
N GLN A 306 38.99 14.84 -15.89
CA GLN A 306 39.88 15.29 -14.81
C GLN A 306 39.15 15.61 -13.50
N ASP A 307 37.81 15.54 -13.49
CA ASP A 307 37.01 15.81 -12.31
C ASP A 307 36.99 14.60 -11.36
N GLU A 308 37.78 14.70 -10.28
CA GLU A 308 37.92 13.70 -9.21
C GLU A 308 36.79 13.76 -8.16
N GLN A 309 35.85 14.71 -8.28
CA GLN A 309 34.76 14.89 -7.31
C GLN A 309 33.70 13.79 -7.48
N CYS A 310 33.84 12.70 -6.72
CA CYS A 310 32.93 11.56 -6.76
C CYS A 310 31.59 11.80 -6.05
N ILE A 311 31.51 12.78 -5.13
CA ILE A 311 30.30 13.10 -4.36
C ILE A 311 29.80 14.51 -4.71
N PHE A 312 28.50 14.66 -4.97
CA PHE A 312 27.82 15.96 -5.01
C PHE A 312 26.85 16.04 -3.84
N TRP A 313 27.09 16.97 -2.92
CA TRP A 313 26.26 17.16 -1.74
C TRP A 313 25.38 18.40 -1.87
N LEU A 314 24.10 18.17 -2.13
CA LEU A 314 23.07 19.20 -2.16
C LEU A 314 22.42 19.36 -0.78
N ASN A 315 22.73 20.46 -0.10
CA ASN A 315 22.20 20.71 1.25
C ASN A 315 21.27 21.93 1.31
N GLY A 316 20.38 21.93 2.30
CA GLY A 316 19.43 23.03 2.49
C GLY A 316 18.40 22.79 3.59
N LEU A 317 17.71 23.85 4.00
CA LEU A 317 16.67 23.81 5.02
C LEU A 317 15.47 22.93 4.62
N ALA A 318 14.60 22.58 5.56
CA ALA A 318 13.38 21.84 5.25
C ALA A 318 12.51 22.61 4.24
N GLY A 319 11.83 21.88 3.33
CA GLY A 319 10.93 22.49 2.34
C GLY A 319 11.60 23.17 1.14
N THR A 320 12.93 23.20 1.03
CA THR A 320 13.63 23.89 -0.08
C THR A 320 13.61 23.14 -1.43
N GLY A 321 12.98 21.96 -1.51
CA GLY A 321 12.87 21.17 -2.74
C GLY A 321 13.98 20.14 -2.99
N LYS A 322 14.81 19.78 -1.99
CA LYS A 322 15.90 18.77 -2.11
C LYS A 322 15.42 17.46 -2.75
N SER A 323 14.40 16.84 -2.18
CA SER A 323 13.87 15.54 -2.64
C SER A 323 13.27 15.61 -4.04
N THR A 324 12.66 16.74 -4.41
CA THR A 324 12.18 17.00 -5.78
C THR A 324 13.34 16.98 -6.78
N ILE A 325 14.47 17.59 -6.42
CA ILE A 325 15.69 17.58 -7.27
C ILE A 325 16.27 16.17 -7.34
N SER A 326 16.44 15.46 -6.21
CA SER A 326 16.92 14.06 -6.19
C SER A 326 16.09 13.16 -7.09
N ARG A 327 14.77 13.31 -7.05
CA ARG A 327 13.84 12.52 -7.88
C ARG A 327 13.99 12.85 -9.37
N THR A 328 14.19 14.13 -9.70
CA THR A 328 14.48 14.57 -11.07
C THR A 328 15.73 13.89 -11.61
N ILE A 329 16.84 13.98 -10.85
CA ILE A 329 18.11 13.34 -11.20
C ILE A 329 17.96 11.83 -11.31
N ALA A 330 17.26 11.17 -10.37
CA ALA A 330 17.03 9.73 -10.44
C ALA A 330 16.25 9.33 -11.71
N HIS A 331 15.17 10.03 -12.06
CA HIS A 331 14.42 9.78 -13.28
C HIS A 331 15.28 9.94 -14.54
N GLU A 332 15.97 11.08 -14.69
CA GLU A 332 16.75 11.39 -15.90
C GLU A 332 17.87 10.39 -16.14
N TYR A 333 18.58 9.97 -15.09
CA TYR A 333 19.66 8.99 -15.23
C TYR A 333 19.17 7.55 -15.30
N ASN A 334 17.96 7.25 -14.81
CA ASN A 334 17.31 5.96 -15.05
C ASN A 334 16.93 5.81 -16.52
N GLU A 335 16.35 6.86 -17.14
CA GLU A 335 16.03 6.87 -18.58
C GLU A 335 17.29 6.70 -19.45
N GLN A 336 18.42 7.27 -19.01
CA GLN A 336 19.73 7.10 -19.65
C GLN A 336 20.39 5.72 -19.37
N LYS A 337 19.78 4.86 -18.53
CA LYS A 337 20.35 3.58 -18.06
C LYS A 337 21.70 3.72 -17.36
N ARG A 338 21.93 4.86 -16.70
CA ARG A 338 23.15 5.20 -15.95
C ARG A 338 22.91 5.29 -14.44
N LEU A 339 21.65 5.28 -13.99
CA LEU A 339 21.32 5.18 -12.57
C LEU A 339 21.66 3.77 -12.08
N GLY A 340 22.71 3.63 -11.27
CA GLY A 340 23.11 2.36 -10.68
C GLY A 340 22.15 1.93 -9.56
N ALA A 341 21.84 2.85 -8.65
CA ALA A 341 20.93 2.61 -7.54
C ALA A 341 20.39 3.93 -6.96
N SER A 342 19.30 3.85 -6.20
CA SER A 342 18.73 4.97 -5.47
C SER A 342 18.27 4.58 -4.07
N PHE A 343 18.32 5.51 -3.12
CA PHE A 343 17.84 5.30 -1.77
C PHE A 343 17.28 6.61 -1.18
N PHE A 344 15.97 6.65 -0.98
CA PHE A 344 15.23 7.78 -0.43
C PHE A 344 14.85 7.45 1.02
N PHE A 345 15.45 8.17 1.97
CA PHE A 345 15.06 8.04 3.38
C PHE A 345 13.71 8.74 3.62
N SER A 346 12.83 8.13 4.44
CA SER A 346 11.53 8.71 4.81
C SER A 346 11.20 8.51 6.29
N LYS A 347 10.93 9.60 7.00
CA LYS A 347 10.42 9.59 8.39
C LYS A 347 9.04 8.94 8.48
N GLY A 348 8.95 7.83 9.22
CA GLY A 348 7.68 7.15 9.53
C GLY A 348 7.55 5.74 8.96
N SER A 349 8.51 5.29 8.15
CA SER A 349 8.55 3.92 7.65
C SER A 349 9.32 2.98 8.59
N GLY A 350 8.92 2.89 9.86
CA GLY A 350 9.49 1.89 10.80
C GLY A 350 11.03 1.92 10.85
N ASP A 351 11.57 3.06 11.29
CA ASP A 351 12.96 3.51 11.10
C ASP A 351 14.08 2.64 11.74
N ALA A 352 13.77 1.49 12.33
CA ALA A 352 14.77 0.53 12.80
C ALA A 352 15.20 -0.50 11.74
N GLY A 353 14.40 -0.71 10.67
CA GLY A 353 14.67 -1.72 9.64
C GLY A 353 15.53 -1.24 8.47
N HIS A 354 15.33 -0.01 8.01
CA HIS A 354 15.90 0.49 6.74
C HIS A 354 17.41 0.80 6.83
N ALA A 355 17.86 1.25 7.99
CA ALA A 355 19.25 1.65 8.24
C ALA A 355 20.26 0.49 8.05
N GLY A 356 19.88 -0.74 8.43
CA GLY A 356 20.70 -1.94 8.25
C GLY A 356 20.63 -2.53 6.83
N MET A 357 19.71 -2.05 5.99
CA MET A 357 19.49 -2.53 4.63
C MET A 357 20.05 -1.59 3.55
N PHE A 358 20.78 -0.55 3.93
CA PHE A 358 21.24 0.49 3.00
C PHE A 358 22.12 -0.09 1.87
N PHE A 359 23.27 -0.69 2.20
CA PHE A 359 24.18 -1.22 1.18
C PHE A 359 23.67 -2.49 0.50
N THR A 360 22.85 -3.31 1.18
CA THR A 360 22.19 -4.47 0.56
C THR A 360 21.17 -4.05 -0.50
N THR A 361 20.46 -2.94 -0.26
CA THR A 361 19.51 -2.34 -1.22
C THR A 361 20.23 -1.74 -2.43
N LEU A 362 21.36 -1.04 -2.20
CA LEU A 362 22.19 -0.52 -3.30
C LEU A 362 22.78 -1.64 -4.15
N GLY A 363 23.36 -2.67 -3.53
CA GLY A 363 23.92 -3.83 -4.24
C GLY A 363 22.88 -4.58 -5.06
N ALA A 364 21.69 -4.82 -4.50
CA ALA A 364 20.60 -5.47 -5.22
C ALA A 364 20.10 -4.65 -6.42
N GLN A 365 20.06 -3.32 -6.32
CA GLN A 365 19.74 -2.44 -7.46
C GLN A 365 20.85 -2.48 -8.52
N LEU A 366 22.12 -2.37 -8.12
CA LEU A 366 23.26 -2.46 -9.04
C LEU A 366 23.28 -3.77 -9.83
N ALA A 367 22.98 -4.89 -9.18
CA ALA A 367 22.85 -6.20 -9.84
C ALA A 367 21.68 -6.29 -10.84
N ARG A 368 20.63 -5.49 -10.65
CA ARG A 368 19.49 -5.42 -11.59
C ARG A 368 19.78 -4.49 -12.75
N THR A 369 20.39 -3.34 -12.48
CA THR A 369 20.67 -2.30 -13.48
C THR A 369 21.89 -2.65 -14.34
N VAL A 370 22.90 -3.29 -13.77
CA VAL A 370 24.15 -3.66 -14.45
C VAL A 370 24.29 -5.18 -14.47
N PRO A 371 23.84 -5.87 -15.56
CA PRO A 371 23.83 -7.33 -15.63
C PRO A 371 25.20 -7.98 -15.38
N LEU A 372 26.30 -7.32 -15.76
CA LEU A 372 27.67 -7.81 -15.53
C LEU A 372 28.03 -7.89 -14.04
N LEU A 373 27.47 -7.02 -13.20
CA LEU A 373 27.69 -7.06 -11.75
C LEU A 373 26.87 -8.15 -11.07
N ARG A 374 25.81 -8.63 -11.73
CA ARG A 374 24.84 -9.56 -11.15
C ARG A 374 25.51 -10.83 -10.65
N GLN A 375 26.42 -11.41 -11.43
CA GLN A 375 27.11 -12.63 -11.02
C GLN A 375 27.98 -12.39 -9.78
N TYR A 376 28.81 -11.34 -9.79
CA TYR A 376 29.68 -11.01 -8.65
C TYR A 376 28.91 -10.75 -7.36
N ILE A 377 27.78 -10.04 -7.45
CA ILE A 377 26.92 -9.72 -6.29
C ILE A 377 26.17 -10.97 -5.80
N CYS A 378 25.66 -11.80 -6.71
CA CYS A 378 25.04 -13.08 -6.35
C CYS A 378 26.03 -14.05 -5.70
N GLU A 379 27.27 -14.12 -6.18
CA GLU A 379 28.33 -14.94 -5.57
C GLU A 379 28.72 -14.42 -4.19
N ALA A 380 28.84 -13.10 -4.01
CA ALA A 380 29.08 -12.49 -2.71
C ALA A 380 27.95 -12.81 -1.71
N ALA A 381 26.68 -12.76 -2.15
CA ALA A 381 25.53 -13.13 -1.35
C ALA A 381 25.47 -14.64 -1.02
N LYS A 382 25.85 -15.51 -1.97
CA LYS A 382 25.86 -16.97 -1.78
C LYS A 382 26.99 -17.44 -0.84
N ASN A 383 28.15 -16.80 -0.91
CA ASN A 383 29.31 -17.19 -0.10
C ASN A 383 29.20 -16.74 1.36
N GLN A 384 28.27 -15.84 1.70
CA GLN A 384 27.99 -15.36 3.04
C GLN A 384 26.50 -15.20 3.28
N ASN A 385 25.89 -16.23 3.89
CA ASN A 385 24.48 -16.24 4.24
C ASN A 385 24.08 -15.15 5.27
N ASP A 386 25.05 -14.49 5.90
CA ASP A 386 24.88 -13.49 6.95
C ASP A 386 25.31 -12.07 6.52
N ILE A 387 25.44 -11.81 5.21
CA ILE A 387 25.98 -10.54 4.67
C ILE A 387 25.29 -9.27 5.22
N ALA A 388 23.99 -9.35 5.50
CA ALA A 388 23.22 -8.24 6.07
C ALA A 388 23.53 -7.95 7.55
N SER A 389 24.14 -8.90 8.26
CA SER A 389 24.58 -8.74 9.66
C SER A 389 26.02 -8.24 9.78
N LEU A 390 26.75 -8.15 8.66
CA LEU A 390 28.10 -7.64 8.62
C LEU A 390 28.14 -6.12 8.84
N SER A 391 29.31 -5.61 9.22
CA SER A 391 29.55 -4.16 9.32
C SER A 391 29.28 -3.45 7.99
N LEU A 392 28.86 -2.18 8.07
CA LEU A 392 28.61 -1.32 6.90
C LEU A 392 29.78 -1.29 5.91
N SER A 393 31.02 -1.29 6.41
CA SER A 393 32.23 -1.31 5.57
C SER A 393 32.33 -2.60 4.76
N GLU A 394 32.03 -3.75 5.36
CA GLU A 394 32.12 -5.03 4.67
C GLU A 394 30.97 -5.22 3.66
N GLN A 395 29.77 -4.72 3.99
CA GLN A 395 28.65 -4.68 3.05
C GLN A 395 29.00 -3.83 1.82
N TRP A 396 29.49 -2.60 2.02
CA TRP A 396 29.93 -1.71 0.93
C TRP A 396 30.98 -2.36 0.04
N ARG A 397 32.03 -2.91 0.66
CA ARG A 397 33.14 -3.52 -0.07
C ARG A 397 32.69 -4.71 -0.92
N ARG A 398 31.87 -5.61 -0.36
CA ARG A 398 31.46 -6.84 -1.05
C ARG A 398 30.33 -6.64 -2.07
N LEU A 399 29.41 -5.72 -1.82
CA LEU A 399 28.21 -5.56 -2.63
C LEU A 399 28.31 -4.43 -3.65
N VAL A 400 29.23 -3.48 -3.46
CA VAL A 400 29.39 -2.32 -4.35
C VAL A 400 30.81 -2.23 -4.89
N LEU A 401 31.81 -2.05 -4.02
CA LEU A 401 33.18 -1.70 -4.45
C LEU A 401 33.86 -2.84 -5.23
N ASN A 402 33.93 -4.05 -4.64
CA ASN A 402 34.59 -5.19 -5.26
C ASN A 402 33.92 -5.60 -6.59
N PRO A 403 32.58 -5.74 -6.67
CA PRO A 403 31.92 -6.03 -7.95
C PRO A 403 32.26 -5.00 -9.03
N LEU A 404 32.22 -3.71 -8.71
CA LEU A 404 32.55 -2.64 -9.66
C LEU A 404 34.02 -2.66 -10.08
N SER A 405 34.95 -2.98 -9.16
CA SER A 405 36.38 -3.07 -9.49
C SER A 405 36.74 -4.23 -10.43
N ASN A 406 35.90 -5.27 -10.49
CA ASN A 406 36.10 -6.45 -11.33
C ASN A 406 35.47 -6.32 -12.74
N LEU A 407 34.94 -5.15 -13.10
CA LEU A 407 34.46 -4.89 -14.45
C LEU A 407 35.63 -4.60 -15.40
N ASP A 408 35.60 -5.22 -16.59
CA ASP A 408 36.63 -5.04 -17.62
C ASP A 408 36.58 -3.64 -18.26
N SER A 409 37.76 -3.13 -18.62
CA SER A 409 38.02 -1.72 -18.95
C SER A 409 37.63 -1.26 -20.37
N GLU A 410 36.77 -1.98 -21.09
CA GLU A 410 36.53 -1.72 -22.53
C GLU A 410 35.72 -0.44 -22.80
N SER A 411 35.03 0.12 -21.80
CA SER A 411 34.51 1.49 -21.82
C SER A 411 34.38 2.00 -20.39
N CYS A 412 34.99 3.15 -20.07
CA CYS A 412 34.83 3.77 -18.75
C CYS A 412 33.39 4.29 -18.61
N GLN A 413 32.49 3.44 -18.11
CA GLN A 413 31.10 3.80 -17.87
C GLN A 413 30.96 4.55 -16.56
N THR A 414 30.13 5.58 -16.57
CA THR A 414 29.78 6.35 -15.37
C THR A 414 28.41 5.94 -14.86
N TYR A 415 28.37 5.39 -13.64
CA TYR A 415 27.14 5.06 -12.91
C TYR A 415 26.86 6.08 -11.81
N ILE A 416 25.59 6.36 -11.58
CA ILE A 416 25.15 7.32 -10.57
C ILE A 416 24.36 6.62 -9.47
N ILE A 417 24.68 6.92 -8.22
CA ILE A 417 23.87 6.55 -7.05
C ILE A 417 23.23 7.81 -6.49
N VAL A 418 21.91 7.79 -6.31
CA VAL A 418 21.14 8.89 -5.71
C VAL A 418 20.74 8.53 -4.29
N ILE A 419 21.14 9.36 -3.31
CA ILE A 419 20.80 9.19 -1.90
C ILE A 419 20.06 10.45 -1.45
N ASP A 420 18.78 10.31 -1.13
CA ASP A 420 17.94 11.43 -0.69
C ASP A 420 17.72 11.41 0.83
N ALA A 421 17.85 12.58 1.45
CA ALA A 421 17.54 12.84 2.86
C ALA A 421 18.38 12.01 3.86
N LEU A 422 19.71 11.95 3.67
CA LEU A 422 20.61 11.19 4.57
C LEU A 422 20.54 11.63 6.04
N ASP A 423 20.14 12.87 6.33
CA ASP A 423 19.90 13.35 7.70
C ASP A 423 18.74 12.64 8.41
N GLU A 424 17.88 11.91 7.69
CA GLU A 424 16.82 11.11 8.31
C GLU A 424 17.33 9.76 8.84
N TYR A 425 18.60 9.43 8.64
CA TYR A 425 19.23 8.25 9.21
C TYR A 425 19.43 8.40 10.72
N MET A 426 18.84 7.50 11.51
CA MET A 426 18.69 7.67 12.97
C MET A 426 19.98 7.53 13.81
N ASP A 427 21.12 7.13 13.22
CA ASP A 427 22.39 6.95 13.93
C ASP A 427 23.52 7.82 13.34
N ASP A 428 23.87 8.88 14.09
CA ASP A 428 24.93 9.86 13.79
C ASP A 428 26.31 9.24 13.50
N ASN A 429 26.67 8.14 14.17
CA ASN A 429 27.97 7.48 13.95
C ASN A 429 27.98 6.76 12.61
N ASN A 430 26.88 6.09 12.28
CA ASN A 430 26.73 5.39 11.01
C ASN A 430 26.67 6.36 9.83
N ILE A 431 26.06 7.54 9.96
CA ILE A 431 26.13 8.60 8.92
C ILE A 431 27.59 8.90 8.55
N ARG A 432 28.46 9.10 9.54
CA ARG A 432 29.89 9.38 9.30
C ARG A 432 30.61 8.22 8.63
N ILE A 433 30.29 6.99 9.03
CA ILE A 433 30.84 5.78 8.40
C ILE A 433 30.38 5.68 6.95
N ILE A 434 29.08 5.86 6.68
CA ILE A 434 28.52 5.83 5.32
C ILE A 434 29.21 6.85 4.43
N LEU A 435 29.31 8.11 4.86
CA LEU A 435 29.97 9.17 4.07
C LEU A 435 31.43 8.82 3.73
N ARG A 436 32.17 8.27 4.70
CA ARG A 436 33.55 7.80 4.47
C ARG A 436 33.61 6.65 3.45
N LEU A 437 32.70 5.68 3.54
CA LEU A 437 32.65 4.55 2.62
C LEU A 437 32.28 4.99 1.21
N LEU A 438 31.31 5.89 1.06
CA LEU A 438 30.91 6.46 -0.22
C LEU A 438 32.09 7.16 -0.92
N ALA A 439 32.96 7.84 -0.18
CA ALA A 439 34.17 8.46 -0.74
C ALA A 439 35.20 7.44 -1.28
N GLU A 440 35.17 6.17 -0.81
CA GLU A 440 36.02 5.11 -1.36
C GLU A 440 35.68 4.79 -2.82
N ALA A 441 34.51 5.20 -3.34
CA ALA A 441 34.13 5.06 -4.74
C ALA A 441 35.17 5.63 -5.71
N ARG A 442 35.94 6.64 -5.30
CA ARG A 442 37.01 7.23 -6.10
C ARG A 442 38.16 6.26 -6.42
N SER A 443 38.31 5.18 -5.64
CA SER A 443 39.38 4.20 -5.86
C SER A 443 39.11 3.29 -7.07
N LEU A 444 37.91 3.36 -7.65
CA LEU A 444 37.55 2.60 -8.85
C LEU A 444 38.26 3.20 -10.08
N THR A 445 39.06 2.37 -10.75
CA THR A 445 39.84 2.78 -11.94
C THR A 445 39.20 2.33 -13.26
N THR A 446 38.32 1.32 -13.21
CA THR A 446 37.70 0.70 -14.40
C THR A 446 36.35 1.32 -14.76
N VAL A 447 35.63 1.83 -13.76
CA VAL A 447 34.33 2.50 -13.90
C VAL A 447 34.29 3.74 -13.01
N GLN A 448 33.51 4.73 -13.40
CA GLN A 448 33.32 5.94 -12.59
C GLN A 448 32.01 5.85 -11.82
N LEU A 449 32.06 5.77 -10.49
CA LEU A 449 30.88 5.81 -9.64
C LEU A 449 30.72 7.22 -9.06
N ARG A 450 29.61 7.89 -9.40
CA ARG A 450 29.24 9.21 -8.88
C ARG A 450 28.08 9.13 -7.92
N ILE A 451 28.12 9.90 -6.84
CA ILE A 451 27.18 9.80 -5.72
C ILE A 451 26.54 11.16 -5.50
N PHE A 452 25.26 11.26 -5.85
CA PHE A 452 24.45 12.45 -5.61
C PHE A 452 23.74 12.29 -4.27
N LEU A 453 23.99 13.20 -3.34
CA LEU A 453 23.55 13.12 -1.96
C LEU A 453 22.78 14.37 -1.57
N THR A 454 21.63 14.21 -0.92
CA THR A 454 20.94 15.33 -0.28
C THR A 454 20.80 15.15 1.22
N SER A 455 20.84 16.27 1.94
CA SER A 455 20.48 16.30 3.36
C SER A 455 20.29 17.71 3.90
N ARG A 456 19.80 17.80 5.13
CA ARG A 456 19.97 19.00 5.97
C ARG A 456 21.42 19.12 6.43
N PRO A 457 21.93 20.34 6.63
CA PRO A 457 23.28 20.58 7.14
C PRO A 457 23.37 20.34 8.66
N GLU A 458 22.92 19.17 9.13
CA GLU A 458 23.02 18.75 10.53
C GLU A 458 24.46 18.40 10.90
N ILE A 459 24.77 18.43 12.20
CA ILE A 459 26.15 18.29 12.71
C ILE A 459 26.85 17.00 12.23
N PRO A 460 26.22 15.81 12.25
CA PRO A 460 26.88 14.57 11.84
C PRO A 460 27.28 14.56 10.36
N VAL A 461 26.38 15.04 9.49
CA VAL A 461 26.62 15.12 8.04
C VAL A 461 27.71 16.15 7.73
N ARG A 462 27.59 17.37 8.28
CA ARG A 462 28.58 18.43 8.08
C ARG A 462 29.98 17.99 8.50
N TYR A 463 30.07 17.31 9.63
CA TYR A 463 31.35 16.80 10.13
C TYR A 463 31.90 15.69 9.21
N GLY A 464 31.04 14.78 8.75
CA GLY A 464 31.41 13.71 7.82
C GLY A 464 31.92 14.23 6.47
N ILE A 465 31.18 15.14 5.83
CA ILE A 465 31.60 15.73 4.54
C ILE A 465 32.89 16.52 4.68
N ARG A 466 33.04 17.35 5.73
CA ARG A 466 34.28 18.12 5.96
C ARG A 466 35.51 17.25 6.25
N ALA A 467 35.31 16.01 6.66
CA ALA A 467 36.39 15.06 6.86
C ALA A 467 36.86 14.42 5.53
N ILE A 468 36.05 14.53 4.46
CA ILE A 468 36.42 14.13 3.10
C ILE A 468 37.20 15.30 2.45
N PRO A 469 38.31 15.04 1.75
CA PRO A 469 39.05 16.08 1.05
C PRO A 469 38.18 16.82 0.02
N GLN A 470 38.33 18.14 -0.08
CA GLN A 470 37.55 18.98 -1.01
C GLN A 470 37.70 18.59 -2.49
N ALA A 471 38.78 17.91 -2.86
CA ALA A 471 38.96 17.37 -4.21
C ALA A 471 38.00 16.22 -4.53
N GLU A 472 37.36 15.62 -3.53
CA GLU A 472 36.53 14.41 -3.66
C GLU A 472 35.02 14.71 -3.59
N HIS A 473 34.63 15.93 -3.23
CA HIS A 473 33.23 16.33 -3.14
C HIS A 473 32.96 17.77 -3.64
N GLN A 474 31.76 18.00 -4.14
CA GLN A 474 31.22 19.31 -4.49
C GLN A 474 30.02 19.63 -3.58
N ASP A 475 29.99 20.84 -3.01
CA ASP A 475 28.94 21.27 -2.09
C ASP A 475 28.04 22.32 -2.77
N PHE A 476 26.73 22.14 -2.69
CA PHE A 476 25.75 23.14 -3.13
C PHE A 476 24.73 23.43 -2.04
N VAL A 477 24.51 24.71 -1.72
CA VAL A 477 23.59 25.17 -0.67
C VAL A 477 22.34 25.78 -1.29
N LEU A 478 21.19 25.09 -1.19
CA LEU A 478 19.95 25.50 -1.87
C LEU A 478 19.37 26.85 -1.41
N HIS A 479 19.59 27.22 -0.14
CA HIS A 479 19.05 28.46 0.40
C HIS A 479 19.91 29.70 0.08
N ASP A 480 21.04 29.49 -0.60
CA ASP A 480 21.91 30.58 -1.07
C ASP A 480 21.59 30.99 -2.52
N ILE A 481 20.61 30.33 -3.17
CA ILE A 481 20.13 30.70 -4.51
C ILE A 481 19.54 32.12 -4.45
N GLN A 482 19.82 32.92 -5.48
CA GLN A 482 19.36 34.31 -5.54
C GLN A 482 17.82 34.38 -5.48
N PRO A 483 17.23 35.29 -4.67
CA PRO A 483 15.78 35.43 -4.55
C PRO A 483 15.06 35.66 -5.88
N ALA A 484 15.70 36.32 -6.85
CA ALA A 484 15.14 36.54 -8.18
C ALA A 484 14.86 35.22 -8.93
N ILE A 485 15.77 34.24 -8.81
CA ILE A 485 15.62 32.91 -9.43
C ILE A 485 14.52 32.12 -8.69
N ILE A 486 14.51 32.18 -7.36
CA ILE A 486 13.49 31.51 -6.53
C ILE A 486 12.08 32.02 -6.90
N ASN A 487 11.90 33.34 -6.99
CA ASN A 487 10.61 33.94 -7.33
C ASN A 487 10.15 33.56 -8.74
N TYR A 488 11.08 33.46 -9.69
CA TYR A 488 10.79 32.99 -11.04
C TYR A 488 10.32 31.52 -11.03
N ASP A 489 11.04 30.62 -10.36
CA ASP A 489 10.65 29.21 -10.22
C ASP A 489 9.27 29.05 -9.56
N ILE A 490 9.00 29.81 -8.49
CA ILE A 490 7.69 29.82 -7.81
C ILE A 490 6.58 30.28 -8.78
N SER A 491 6.85 31.30 -9.60
CA SER A 491 5.86 31.80 -10.57
C SER A 491 5.49 30.71 -11.59
N LEU A 492 6.46 29.98 -12.13
CA LEU A 492 6.23 28.86 -13.04
C LEU A 492 5.47 27.72 -12.38
N PHE A 493 5.81 27.40 -11.12
CA PHE A 493 5.10 26.40 -10.34
C PHE A 493 3.62 26.75 -10.16
N LEU A 494 3.33 27.98 -9.72
CA LEU A 494 1.97 28.45 -9.55
C LEU A 494 1.21 28.45 -10.89
N GLU A 495 1.81 28.95 -11.96
CA GLU A 495 1.20 28.93 -13.29
C GLU A 495 0.86 27.51 -13.77
N HIS A 496 1.76 26.55 -13.56
CA HIS A 496 1.55 25.15 -13.93
C HIS A 496 0.33 24.55 -13.21
N TYR A 497 0.27 24.65 -11.88
CA TYR A 497 -0.82 24.08 -11.09
C TYR A 497 -2.14 24.83 -11.30
N LEU A 498 -2.10 26.16 -11.46
CA LEU A 498 -3.29 26.94 -11.82
C LEU A 498 -3.83 26.55 -13.20
N ARG A 499 -2.97 26.17 -14.16
CA ARG A 499 -3.41 25.64 -15.46
C ARG A 499 -4.10 24.28 -15.34
N ILE A 500 -3.60 23.40 -14.47
CA ILE A 500 -4.20 22.08 -14.21
C ILE A 500 -5.58 22.25 -13.57
N ILE A 501 -5.67 23.05 -12.49
CA ILE A 501 -6.95 23.37 -11.83
C ILE A 501 -7.91 24.09 -12.81
N GLY A 502 -7.36 24.92 -13.70
CA GLY A 502 -8.09 25.64 -14.73
C GLY A 502 -8.78 24.76 -15.78
N GLN A 503 -8.46 23.46 -15.90
CA GLN A 503 -9.13 22.55 -16.84
C GLN A 503 -10.54 22.16 -16.39
N GLU A 504 -10.87 22.21 -15.09
CA GLU A 504 -12.22 21.96 -14.57
C GLU A 504 -12.92 23.23 -14.04
N LEU A 505 -12.16 24.30 -13.71
CA LEU A 505 -12.63 25.47 -12.96
C LEU A 505 -12.05 26.81 -13.49
N PHE A 506 -11.85 26.95 -14.81
CA PHE A 506 -11.21 28.13 -15.44
C PHE A 506 -11.68 29.50 -14.92
N ILE A 507 -12.99 29.67 -14.71
CA ILE A 507 -13.58 30.94 -14.25
C ILE A 507 -13.19 31.23 -12.80
N TRP A 508 -13.12 30.21 -11.96
CA TRP A 508 -12.73 30.32 -10.56
C TRP A 508 -11.26 30.76 -10.47
N VAL A 509 -10.39 30.06 -11.21
CA VAL A 509 -8.95 30.35 -11.26
C VAL A 509 -8.70 31.75 -11.81
N SER A 510 -9.38 32.14 -12.89
CA SER A 510 -9.25 33.49 -13.46
C SER A 510 -9.69 34.58 -12.47
N THR A 511 -10.80 34.35 -11.75
CA THR A 511 -11.32 35.29 -10.77
C THR A 511 -10.41 35.39 -9.53
N ALA A 512 -9.91 34.25 -9.03
CA ALA A 512 -8.97 34.18 -7.91
C ALA A 512 -7.64 34.87 -8.24
N CYS A 513 -7.07 34.60 -9.41
CA CYS A 513 -5.84 35.26 -9.88
C CYS A 513 -6.01 36.77 -10.02
N ARG A 514 -7.16 37.25 -10.52
CA ARG A 514 -7.45 38.69 -10.58
C ARG A 514 -7.64 39.29 -9.19
N PHE A 515 -8.27 38.57 -8.27
CA PHE A 515 -8.42 39.01 -6.89
C PHE A 515 -7.06 39.15 -6.20
N ILE A 516 -6.14 38.21 -6.37
CA ILE A 516 -4.79 38.29 -5.81
C ILE A 516 -3.98 39.42 -6.46
N LYS A 517 -4.01 39.54 -7.80
CA LYS A 517 -3.23 40.55 -8.54
C LYS A 517 -3.68 41.99 -8.34
N ASP A 518 -4.92 42.21 -7.88
CA ASP A 518 -5.49 43.54 -7.70
C ASP A 518 -4.87 44.31 -6.51
N SER A 519 -4.01 43.67 -5.71
CA SER A 519 -3.10 44.39 -4.80
C SER A 519 -1.80 43.64 -4.49
N GLU A 520 -0.67 44.11 -5.03
CA GLU A 520 0.66 43.52 -4.79
C GLU A 520 1.07 43.52 -3.32
N GLU A 521 0.60 44.48 -2.51
CA GLU A 521 0.94 44.60 -1.08
C GLU A 521 0.14 43.65 -0.17
N PHE A 522 -1.05 43.20 -0.61
CA PHE A 522 -1.96 42.34 0.17
C PHE A 522 -2.16 40.96 -0.48
N ALA A 523 -1.26 40.54 -1.37
CA ALA A 523 -1.38 39.30 -2.11
C ALA A 523 -1.36 38.06 -1.19
N GLU A 524 -0.57 38.11 -0.12
CA GLU A 524 -0.47 37.04 0.90
C GLU A 524 -1.77 36.94 1.72
N ASP A 525 -2.26 38.05 2.26
CA ASP A 525 -3.55 38.10 2.99
C ASP A 525 -4.72 37.61 2.11
N ARG A 526 -4.76 38.01 0.83
CA ARG A 526 -5.81 37.58 -0.11
C ARG A 526 -5.70 36.11 -0.48
N LEU A 527 -4.50 35.53 -0.45
CA LEU A 527 -4.30 34.10 -0.66
C LEU A 527 -4.80 33.31 0.55
N ASP A 528 -4.48 33.76 1.76
CA ASP A 528 -4.97 33.16 3.00
C ASP A 528 -6.50 33.20 3.08
N GLU A 529 -7.13 34.31 2.70
CA GLU A 529 -8.60 34.42 2.62
C GLU A 529 -9.24 33.44 1.61
N ILE A 530 -8.55 33.14 0.50
CA ILE A 530 -9.01 32.11 -0.44
C ILE A 530 -8.89 30.72 0.19
N LEU A 531 -7.75 30.44 0.84
CA LEU A 531 -7.45 29.13 1.43
C LEU A 531 -8.33 28.81 2.65
N GLU A 532 -8.68 29.81 3.47
CA GLU A 532 -9.62 29.66 4.59
C GLU A 532 -11.05 29.38 4.14
N GLY A 533 -11.44 29.87 2.96
CA GLY A 533 -12.77 29.67 2.37
C GLY A 533 -12.96 28.35 1.62
N THR A 534 -11.87 27.71 1.19
CA THR A 534 -11.91 26.47 0.40
C THR A 534 -11.89 25.22 1.28
N GLY A 535 -13.06 24.73 1.67
CA GLY A 535 -13.19 23.31 1.99
C GLY A 535 -13.17 22.50 0.68
N PHE A 536 -12.21 21.60 0.51
CA PHE A 536 -12.03 20.79 -0.72
C PHE A 536 -13.15 19.74 -0.98
N GLU A 537 -14.32 19.91 -0.39
CA GLU A 537 -15.52 19.09 -0.62
C GLU A 537 -16.67 19.98 -1.11
N GLY A 538 -16.81 20.11 -2.43
CA GLY A 538 -17.86 20.91 -3.07
C GLY A 538 -17.95 20.73 -4.58
N THR A 539 -19.07 21.14 -5.18
CA THR A 539 -19.26 21.15 -6.64
C THR A 539 -18.56 22.36 -7.29
N PRO A 540 -18.23 22.32 -8.59
CA PRO A 540 -17.63 23.47 -9.29
C PRO A 540 -18.43 24.78 -9.16
N GLU A 541 -19.75 24.69 -9.08
CA GLU A 541 -20.63 25.84 -8.87
C GLU A 541 -20.49 26.43 -7.45
N GLN A 542 -20.31 25.58 -6.44
CA GLN A 542 -20.09 26.02 -5.05
C GLN A 542 -18.75 26.75 -4.89
N TYR A 543 -17.69 26.27 -5.55
CA TYR A 543 -16.40 26.97 -5.54
C TYR A 543 -16.50 28.35 -6.20
N LEU A 544 -17.22 28.46 -7.32
CA LEU A 544 -17.49 29.75 -7.97
C LEU A 544 -18.28 30.70 -7.08
N ASP A 545 -19.30 30.20 -6.39
CA ASP A 545 -20.11 31.01 -5.49
C ASP A 545 -19.27 31.52 -4.31
N GLN A 546 -18.38 30.68 -3.76
CA GLN A 546 -17.45 31.06 -2.69
C GLN A 546 -16.53 32.20 -3.11
N ILE A 547 -15.82 32.08 -4.25
CA ILE A 547 -14.90 33.16 -4.67
C ILE A 547 -15.65 34.46 -4.99
N TYR A 548 -16.86 34.38 -5.54
CA TYR A 548 -17.69 35.57 -5.73
C TYR A 548 -18.07 36.23 -4.41
N ILE A 549 -18.45 35.44 -3.39
CA ILE A 549 -18.75 35.95 -2.05
C ILE A 549 -17.49 36.59 -1.43
N THR A 550 -16.33 35.94 -1.51
CA THR A 550 -15.05 36.46 -0.99
C THR A 550 -14.69 37.80 -1.62
N VAL A 551 -14.75 37.91 -2.95
CA VAL A 551 -14.49 39.18 -3.66
C VAL A 551 -15.48 40.27 -3.22
N LEU A 552 -16.77 39.93 -3.11
CA LEU A 552 -17.82 40.87 -2.73
C LEU A 552 -17.67 41.37 -1.29
N GLN A 553 -17.33 40.49 -0.35
CA GLN A 553 -17.13 40.85 1.05
C GLN A 553 -15.87 41.71 1.23
N ASN A 554 -14.77 41.37 0.56
CA ASN A 554 -13.49 42.06 0.67
C ASN A 554 -13.39 43.37 -0.11
N SER A 555 -14.33 43.62 -1.03
CA SER A 555 -14.44 44.91 -1.71
C SER A 555 -14.77 46.10 -0.78
N ILE A 556 -15.17 45.84 0.48
CA ILE A 556 -15.44 46.88 1.48
C ILE A 556 -14.48 46.68 2.67
N PRO A 557 -13.53 47.60 2.88
CA PRO A 557 -12.53 47.46 3.94
C PRO A 557 -13.15 47.26 5.34
N ALA A 558 -12.51 46.40 6.13
CA ALA A 558 -12.95 46.09 7.48
C ALA A 558 -13.00 47.34 8.40
N ALA A 559 -12.19 48.36 8.11
CA ALA A 559 -12.02 49.59 8.88
C ALA A 559 -13.26 50.51 8.94
N PHE A 560 -14.27 50.32 8.08
CA PHE A 560 -15.49 51.14 8.07
C PHE A 560 -16.46 50.78 9.20
N ARG A 561 -17.20 51.76 9.72
CA ARG A 561 -18.22 51.54 10.77
C ARG A 561 -19.40 50.72 10.21
N PRO A 562 -20.16 49.97 11.04
CA PRO A 562 -21.28 49.16 10.57
C PRO A 562 -22.33 49.94 9.75
N SER A 563 -22.66 51.17 10.16
CA SER A 563 -23.60 52.03 9.43
C SER A 563 -23.07 52.53 8.08
N GLU A 564 -21.75 52.62 7.92
CA GLU A 564 -21.07 52.97 6.67
C GLU A 564 -21.00 51.77 5.73
N LYS A 565 -20.69 50.58 6.27
CA LYS A 565 -20.72 49.31 5.53
C LYS A 565 -22.10 49.05 4.91
N VAL A 566 -23.18 49.23 5.67
CA VAL A 566 -24.56 49.09 5.16
C VAL A 566 -24.81 50.02 3.96
N ARG A 567 -24.34 51.27 4.02
CA ARG A 567 -24.48 52.22 2.90
C ARG A 567 -23.65 51.80 1.68
N LEU A 568 -22.42 51.34 1.90
CA LEU A 568 -21.54 50.88 0.82
C LEU A 568 -22.06 49.61 0.14
N TYR A 569 -22.52 48.61 0.90
CA TYR A 569 -23.20 47.43 0.35
C TYR A 569 -24.47 47.80 -0.42
N THR A 570 -25.25 48.77 0.07
CA THR A 570 -26.45 49.24 -0.65
C THR A 570 -26.08 49.85 -2.01
N ILE A 571 -25.02 50.67 -2.05
CA ILE A 571 -24.52 51.27 -3.29
C ILE A 571 -24.00 50.20 -4.24
N GLN A 572 -23.18 49.27 -3.73
CA GLN A 572 -22.62 48.17 -4.50
C GLN A 572 -23.72 47.27 -5.09
N ARG A 573 -24.71 46.86 -4.30
CA ARG A 573 -25.87 46.09 -4.77
C ARG A 573 -26.62 46.83 -5.87
N ARG A 574 -26.82 48.14 -5.73
CA ARG A 574 -27.49 48.97 -6.74
C ARG A 574 -26.70 49.05 -8.05
N ILE A 575 -25.37 49.14 -7.97
CA ILE A 575 -24.47 49.14 -9.14
C ILE A 575 -24.49 47.78 -9.83
N LEU A 576 -24.18 46.71 -9.10
CA LEU A 576 -24.11 45.34 -9.64
C LEU A 576 -25.47 44.88 -10.19
N GLY A 577 -26.55 45.12 -9.45
CA GLY A 577 -27.91 44.79 -9.89
C GLY A 577 -28.28 45.52 -11.18
N SER A 578 -27.88 46.79 -11.32
CA SER A 578 -28.11 47.54 -12.56
C SER A 578 -27.29 46.98 -13.73
N ILE A 579 -26.02 46.61 -13.52
CA ILE A 579 -25.17 45.99 -14.55
C ILE A 579 -25.74 44.64 -15.02
N VAL A 580 -26.22 43.83 -14.08
CA VAL A 580 -26.73 42.46 -14.35
C VAL A 580 -28.10 42.46 -15.03
N ILE A 581 -28.96 43.44 -14.73
CA ILE A 581 -30.31 43.56 -15.31
C ILE A 581 -30.27 44.14 -16.73
N LEU A 582 -29.30 45.02 -17.03
CA LEU A 582 -29.17 45.64 -18.34
C LEU A 582 -28.74 44.61 -19.39
N PHE A 583 -29.59 44.36 -20.37
CA PHE A 583 -29.28 43.46 -21.50
C PHE A 583 -28.17 44.01 -22.41
N SER A 584 -28.00 45.34 -22.44
CA SER A 584 -26.91 46.05 -23.10
C SER A 584 -26.10 46.83 -22.06
N TYR A 585 -24.83 46.47 -21.90
CA TYR A 585 -23.92 47.13 -20.98
C TYR A 585 -23.77 48.63 -21.28
N LEU A 586 -23.61 49.44 -20.23
CA LEU A 586 -23.45 50.90 -20.33
C LEU A 586 -22.02 51.33 -19.95
N PRO A 587 -21.52 52.45 -20.52
CA PRO A 587 -20.35 53.12 -19.98
C PRO A 587 -20.58 53.59 -18.54
N ALA A 588 -19.51 53.66 -17.75
CA ALA A 588 -19.58 54.05 -16.33
C ALA A 588 -20.28 55.41 -16.12
N ALA A 589 -20.00 56.40 -16.97
CA ALA A 589 -20.63 57.72 -16.88
C ALA A 589 -22.15 57.68 -17.13
N SER A 590 -22.62 56.79 -18.01
CA SER A 590 -24.04 56.60 -18.30
C SER A 590 -24.72 55.85 -17.15
N LEU A 591 -24.07 54.81 -16.62
CA LEU A 591 -24.58 54.05 -15.48
C LEU A 591 -24.76 54.95 -14.25
N ALA A 592 -23.79 55.81 -13.93
CA ALA A 592 -23.86 56.78 -12.83
C ALA A 592 -25.11 57.67 -12.91
N LYS A 593 -25.44 58.15 -14.11
CA LYS A 593 -26.64 58.98 -14.36
C LYS A 593 -27.93 58.19 -14.17
N VAL A 594 -28.00 56.96 -14.69
CA VAL A 594 -29.18 56.09 -14.60
C VAL A 594 -29.50 55.73 -13.15
N ILE A 595 -28.48 55.40 -12.35
CA ILE A 595 -28.68 55.01 -10.95
C ILE A 595 -28.69 56.20 -9.97
N GLY A 596 -28.41 57.42 -10.46
CA GLY A 596 -28.40 58.63 -9.64
C GLY A 596 -27.30 58.67 -8.57
N ILE A 597 -26.10 58.19 -8.89
CA ILE A 597 -24.94 58.16 -7.97
C ILE A 597 -23.80 59.01 -8.55
N SER A 598 -23.02 59.66 -7.67
CA SER A 598 -21.82 60.42 -8.09
C SER A 598 -20.82 59.53 -8.84
N GLY A 599 -20.29 60.03 -9.97
CA GLY A 599 -19.30 59.32 -10.77
C GLY A 599 -18.07 58.89 -9.97
N ILE A 600 -17.61 59.72 -9.02
CA ILE A 600 -16.47 59.39 -8.15
C ILE A 600 -16.76 58.15 -7.30
N ARG A 601 -17.97 58.07 -6.72
CA ARG A 601 -18.38 56.91 -5.90
C ARG A 601 -18.55 55.66 -6.74
N LEU A 602 -19.05 55.81 -7.97
CA LEU A 602 -19.15 54.70 -8.92
C LEU A 602 -17.75 54.14 -9.24
N THR A 603 -16.82 54.99 -9.66
CA THR A 603 -15.45 54.59 -10.02
C THR A 603 -14.74 53.89 -8.86
N GLN A 604 -14.79 54.46 -7.66
CA GLN A 604 -14.20 53.84 -6.45
C GLN A 604 -14.80 52.47 -6.13
N THR A 605 -16.08 52.24 -6.44
CA THR A 605 -16.74 50.95 -6.22
C THR A 605 -16.35 49.94 -7.31
N LEU A 606 -16.24 50.39 -8.56
CA LEU A 606 -15.83 49.57 -9.69
C LEU A 606 -14.36 49.14 -9.59
N GLU A 607 -13.47 50.02 -9.10
CA GLU A 607 -12.07 49.71 -8.85
C GLU A 607 -11.90 48.53 -7.89
N ARG A 608 -12.74 48.45 -6.85
CA ARG A 608 -12.69 47.35 -5.86
C ARG A 608 -13.34 46.05 -6.35
N LEU A 609 -13.89 46.05 -7.55
CA LEU A 609 -14.62 44.91 -8.14
C LEU A 609 -13.99 44.44 -9.46
N GLN A 610 -12.75 44.84 -9.75
CA GLN A 610 -12.04 44.46 -10.97
C GLN A 610 -11.77 42.96 -11.08
N ALA A 611 -11.86 42.20 -9.97
CA ALA A 611 -11.80 40.74 -10.02
C ALA A 611 -12.99 40.10 -10.75
N ILE A 612 -14.17 40.73 -10.71
CA ILE A 612 -15.43 40.21 -11.27
C ILE A 612 -16.00 41.09 -12.40
N LEU A 613 -15.49 42.31 -12.57
CA LEU A 613 -15.86 43.24 -13.63
C LEU A 613 -14.66 43.59 -14.51
N ASP A 614 -14.92 43.68 -15.81
CA ASP A 614 -14.00 44.32 -16.75
C ASP A 614 -14.32 45.81 -16.79
N VAL A 615 -13.48 46.59 -16.11
CA VAL A 615 -13.59 48.05 -16.01
C VAL A 615 -12.63 48.68 -17.02
N PRO A 616 -13.13 49.24 -18.13
CA PRO A 616 -12.27 49.86 -19.13
C PRO A 616 -11.61 51.13 -18.59
N LYS A 617 -10.36 51.40 -19.00
CA LYS A 617 -9.68 52.67 -18.71
C LYS A 617 -10.27 53.86 -19.49
N ASP A 618 -10.95 53.57 -20.60
CA ASP A 618 -11.62 54.56 -21.43
C ASP A 618 -13.07 54.78 -20.99
N VAL A 619 -13.47 56.06 -20.89
CA VAL A 619 -14.78 56.51 -20.37
C VAL A 619 -15.93 56.18 -21.32
N ALA A 620 -15.65 55.98 -22.62
CA ALA A 620 -16.66 55.62 -23.62
C ALA A 620 -16.91 54.10 -23.74
N SER A 621 -16.03 53.28 -23.14
CA SER A 621 -16.08 51.83 -23.25
C SER A 621 -17.09 51.21 -22.27
N LEU A 622 -17.66 50.07 -22.65
CA LEU A 622 -18.75 49.41 -21.91
C LEU A 622 -18.23 48.63 -20.70
N LEU A 623 -18.90 48.77 -19.54
CA LEU A 623 -18.63 47.94 -18.36
C LEU A 623 -19.14 46.52 -18.60
N ARG A 624 -18.28 45.50 -18.50
CA ARG A 624 -18.69 44.10 -18.71
C ARG A 624 -18.48 43.28 -17.45
N LEU A 625 -19.26 42.21 -17.33
CA LEU A 625 -18.94 41.14 -16.38
C LEU A 625 -17.71 40.39 -16.89
N HIS A 626 -16.78 40.05 -15.99
CA HIS A 626 -15.63 39.23 -16.35
C HIS A 626 -16.08 37.87 -16.89
N HIS A 627 -17.15 37.31 -16.32
CA HIS A 627 -17.77 36.09 -16.82
C HIS A 627 -19.30 36.09 -16.62
N PRO A 628 -20.10 35.55 -17.59
CA PRO A 628 -21.56 35.47 -17.48
C PRO A 628 -22.09 34.73 -16.25
N SER A 629 -21.36 33.74 -15.72
CA SER A 629 -21.80 32.97 -14.53
C SER A 629 -21.98 33.83 -13.27
N PHE A 630 -21.34 35.00 -13.20
CA PHE A 630 -21.56 35.94 -12.09
C PHE A 630 -22.98 36.55 -12.12
N ARG A 631 -23.56 36.72 -13.32
CA ARG A 631 -24.96 37.12 -13.46
C ARG A 631 -25.89 36.02 -12.96
N ASP A 632 -25.60 34.76 -13.25
CA ASP A 632 -26.41 33.63 -12.78
C ASP A 632 -26.34 33.50 -11.25
N PHE A 633 -25.16 33.71 -10.67
CA PHE A 633 -24.94 33.80 -9.22
C PHE A 633 -25.80 34.89 -8.59
N LEU A 634 -25.74 36.13 -9.09
CA LEU A 634 -26.49 37.26 -8.51
C LEU A 634 -28.01 37.17 -8.71
N LEU A 635 -28.49 36.46 -9.74
CA LEU A 635 -29.91 36.26 -10.00
C LEU A 635 -30.51 35.07 -9.23
N SER A 636 -29.68 34.21 -8.64
CA SER A 636 -30.11 33.05 -7.86
C SER A 636 -29.99 33.28 -6.36
N LYS A 637 -31.13 33.38 -5.68
CA LYS A 637 -31.20 33.56 -4.22
C LYS A 637 -30.55 32.40 -3.45
N ASP A 638 -30.62 31.20 -4.00
CA ASP A 638 -30.04 29.99 -3.38
C ASP A 638 -28.50 30.01 -3.45
N ARG A 639 -27.92 30.77 -4.39
CA ARG A 639 -26.47 30.86 -4.61
C ARG A 639 -25.84 32.07 -3.90
N CYS A 640 -26.44 33.25 -4.03
CA CYS A 640 -25.92 34.47 -3.38
C CYS A 640 -26.39 34.65 -1.92
N GLY A 641 -27.34 33.84 -1.45
CA GLY A 641 -27.81 33.83 -0.07
C GLY A 641 -28.43 35.16 0.36
N ASN A 642 -28.00 35.69 1.51
CA ASN A 642 -28.43 36.99 2.04
C ASN A 642 -27.54 38.16 1.59
N TYR A 643 -26.61 37.90 0.65
CA TYR A 643 -25.78 38.96 0.07
C TYR A 643 -26.58 40.00 -0.71
#